data_AF-A0A6N2RUP7-F1
#
_entry.id   AF-A0A6N2RUP7-F1
#
_cell.length_a   1.000
_cell.length_b   1.000
_cell.length_c   1.000
_cell.angle_alpha   90.00
_cell.angle_beta   90.00
_cell.angle_gamma   90.00
#
_symmetry.space_group_name_H-M   'P 1'
#
loop_
_entity.id
_entity.type
_entity.pdbx_description
1 polymer ?
#
loop_
_entity_poly.entity_id
_entity_poly.type
_entity_poly.pdbx_seq_one_letter_code
_entity_poly.pdbx_strand_id
1 'polypeptide(L)'
;MKCVLIVSPGEKSEGASELHRMGYELELYPSTADLSPLRDAREEESASYLGRSPASAERSHVRSLRASFIRLLEDRNYAGSDLIIFGESDAVPMVASSRLETALRKEMKEHPETDIFRLFHHAVWSPQGAPGESDEILFEDFKTGKTDANTSYVWGTHALVIPAARRPRVARVFADYRLPTDIALEAANSHGDLKIRVARHNLFYQHERTKQRPDCKIAVCLSSYKRLTDLQRQIWCMMDQSYPNLHVFAAVKGIPEGTYRRTVLPLFEHFIHEGRLTMRLFPNKNQLSNFLDTIRDLNVSDYDLFAKIDDDDLYGRDYFKSVNKFHLHLPPEFSSFYCGPGEYLSVRGGYPFSGNGFFGCFGPTLVLSRDVLEKLIICETNPHMISQISPRLRHAGYGFTEDSFMHMMMLDTGSSNRTRYVQEMALPMHLAIQTGNASVMRGGLVPGDFRGRNWNISTNQVNEERLMEVHHPQWHDIVRVFGNRARRFERDDEADVLSVTDEKITLKWDCWGVEAFKKMEDGTFYLSSGGRQEEPFSPRKKVAVLFIATGRYMTFWEEFYAASKQYFLTGHDVHYFLFTDHPEVETGDDVTLVRKPFYPWPMETLRRFETFLTVREELQQYDYIYFMNGTLLPVGPVGQEIFPMNRQGLMVTLHPGYYQRPRSTYPYEKNGMSRARVLHSEGEYYVAGGFNGGRAEDYLRMCRELADAVRRDLEDGVIAVWHDESHLNKYVIGRHPLVLSPEYLFPETLDFNQKNLMAIKPKVKMIVKDKSLQKHGGHAWLRQQI
;
A
#
# COMPACT_ATOMS: atom_id res chain seq x y z
N MET A 1 16.91 58.31 19.06
CA MET A 1 15.67 57.55 19.33
C MET A 1 15.96 56.29 20.14
N LYS A 2 15.07 55.92 21.07
CA LYS A 2 15.16 54.66 21.83
C LYS A 2 14.56 53.49 21.05
N CYS A 3 15.22 52.34 21.11
CA CYS A 3 14.83 51.09 20.47
C CYS A 3 14.75 50.00 21.54
N VAL A 4 13.54 49.56 21.86
CA VAL A 4 13.28 48.53 22.87
C VAL A 4 12.94 47.24 22.15
N LEU A 5 13.85 46.27 22.19
CA LEU A 5 13.75 45.03 21.42
C LEU A 5 13.51 43.83 22.35
N ILE A 6 12.47 43.04 22.04
CA ILE A 6 12.19 41.80 22.75
C ILE A 6 13.29 40.78 22.45
N VAL A 7 13.87 40.20 23.49
CA VAL A 7 14.93 39.20 23.39
C VAL A 7 14.55 37.93 24.14
N SER A 8 14.78 36.78 23.50
CA SER A 8 14.59 35.47 24.12
C SER A 8 15.76 35.11 25.05
N PRO A 9 15.57 34.22 26.05
CA PRO A 9 16.66 33.78 26.91
C PRO A 9 17.86 33.23 26.12
N GLY A 10 19.03 33.81 26.37
CA GLY A 10 20.30 33.43 25.72
C GLY A 10 20.41 33.82 24.25
N GLU A 11 19.57 34.72 23.75
CA GLU A 11 19.70 35.37 22.45
C GLU A 11 20.49 36.68 22.58
N LYS A 12 21.18 37.08 21.52
CA LYS A 12 21.88 38.38 21.44
C LYS A 12 21.08 39.32 20.54
N SER A 13 21.31 40.62 20.66
CA SER A 13 20.79 41.56 19.66
C SER A 13 21.69 41.54 18.43
N GLU A 14 21.13 41.11 17.30
CA GLU A 14 21.89 40.85 16.07
C GLU A 14 22.37 42.15 15.41
N GLY A 15 21.61 43.24 15.55
CA GLY A 15 21.92 44.57 14.99
C GLY A 15 22.48 45.58 15.99
N ALA A 16 22.98 45.15 17.15
CA ALA A 16 23.38 46.07 18.23
C ALA A 16 24.44 47.09 17.79
N SER A 17 25.44 46.65 17.01
CA SER A 17 26.52 47.52 16.52
C SER A 17 25.99 48.57 15.53
N GLU A 18 25.11 48.13 14.62
CA GLU A 18 24.44 48.95 13.63
C GLU A 18 23.54 50.01 14.28
N LEU A 19 22.74 49.60 15.27
CA LEU A 19 21.89 50.49 16.06
C LEU A 19 22.71 51.60 16.72
N HIS A 20 23.79 51.25 17.42
CA HIS A 20 24.66 52.25 18.05
C HIS A 20 25.33 53.16 17.01
N ARG A 21 25.86 52.59 15.93
CA ARG A 21 26.49 53.35 14.84
C ARG A 21 25.54 54.33 14.17
N MET A 22 24.26 53.97 14.02
CA MET A 22 23.22 54.80 13.43
C MET A 22 22.54 55.74 14.45
N GLY A 23 23.03 55.78 15.70
CA GLY A 23 22.58 56.72 16.73
C GLY A 23 21.30 56.31 17.47
N TYR A 24 20.96 55.03 17.50
CA TYR A 24 19.86 54.49 18.30
C TYR A 24 20.34 54.11 19.71
N GLU A 25 19.49 54.34 20.71
CA GLU A 25 19.68 53.85 22.07
C GLU A 25 18.97 52.50 22.21
N LEU A 26 19.74 51.41 22.22
CA LEU A 26 19.22 50.05 22.33
C LEU A 26 18.96 49.66 23.80
N GLU A 27 17.76 49.15 24.05
CA GLU A 27 17.35 48.53 25.30
C GLU A 27 16.75 47.15 25.01
N LEU A 28 17.15 46.12 25.76
CA LEU A 28 16.63 44.77 25.57
C LEU A 28 15.55 44.46 26.59
N TYR A 29 14.41 43.98 26.11
CA TYR A 29 13.27 43.60 26.93
C TYR A 29 13.11 42.08 26.96
N PRO A 30 13.13 41.42 28.12
CA PRO A 30 13.03 39.97 28.17
C PRO A 30 11.65 39.47 27.73
N SER A 31 11.61 38.47 26.86
CA SER A 31 10.35 37.77 26.51
C SER A 31 9.73 37.09 27.73
N THR A 32 8.40 36.97 27.78
CA THR A 32 7.66 36.32 28.87
C THR A 32 7.10 34.95 28.48
N ALA A 33 7.13 34.00 29.41
CA ALA A 33 6.35 32.76 29.31
C ALA A 33 4.95 32.88 29.95
N ASP A 34 4.69 33.95 30.71
CA ASP A 34 3.37 34.25 31.27
C ASP A 34 2.40 34.69 30.16
N LEU A 35 1.33 33.91 29.99
CA LEU A 35 0.31 34.09 28.96
C LEU A 35 -0.98 34.71 29.50
N SER A 36 -1.03 35.07 30.79
CA SER A 36 -2.19 35.69 31.43
C SER A 36 -2.72 36.97 30.75
N PRO A 37 -1.91 37.77 30.00
CA PRO A 37 -2.44 38.92 29.28
C PRO A 37 -3.25 38.58 28.01
N LEU A 38 -3.23 37.33 27.54
CA LEU A 38 -3.95 36.92 26.33
C LEU A 38 -5.42 36.62 26.65
N ARG A 39 -6.34 37.30 25.95
CA ARG A 39 -7.79 37.14 26.09
C ARG A 39 -8.42 36.32 24.98
N ASP A 40 -7.83 36.37 23.78
CA ASP A 40 -8.25 35.61 22.59
C ASP A 40 -9.74 35.78 22.25
N ALA A 41 -10.29 36.97 22.50
CA ALA A 41 -11.72 37.26 22.42
C ALA A 41 -12.28 37.39 20.99
N ARG A 42 -11.43 37.45 19.95
CA ARG A 42 -11.82 37.67 18.55
C ARG A 42 -11.47 36.51 17.64
N GLU A 43 -11.86 35.30 18.06
CA GLU A 43 -11.53 34.07 17.36
C GLU A 43 -12.20 33.96 15.99
N GLU A 44 -13.46 34.39 15.85
CA GLU A 44 -14.18 34.37 14.58
C GLU A 44 -13.59 35.33 13.55
N GLU A 45 -13.26 36.57 13.95
CA GLU A 45 -12.62 37.53 13.05
C GLU A 45 -11.20 37.09 12.67
N SER A 46 -10.48 36.49 13.64
CA SER A 46 -9.18 35.88 13.38
C SER A 46 -9.28 34.77 12.34
N ALA A 47 -10.31 33.92 12.44
CA ALA A 47 -10.54 32.82 11.51
C ALA A 47 -10.92 33.33 10.11
N SER A 48 -11.78 34.35 10.05
CA SER A 48 -12.22 35.00 8.81
C SER A 48 -11.06 35.64 8.06
N TYR A 49 -10.22 36.41 8.77
CA TYR A 49 -9.06 37.06 8.16
C TYR A 49 -8.01 36.05 7.70
N LEU A 50 -7.75 35.00 8.48
CA LEU A 50 -6.73 33.99 8.15
C LEU A 50 -7.22 32.99 7.09
N GLY A 51 -8.53 32.87 6.87
CA GLY A 51 -9.14 31.85 6.00
C GLY A 51 -9.04 30.42 6.54
N ARG A 52 -8.66 30.24 7.81
CA ARG A 52 -8.55 28.96 8.52
C ARG A 52 -8.58 29.17 10.04
N SER A 53 -8.67 28.08 10.81
CA SER A 53 -8.68 28.17 12.29
C SER A 53 -7.44 28.92 12.82
N PRO A 54 -7.60 29.91 13.71
CA PRO A 54 -6.47 30.68 14.27
C PRO A 54 -5.51 29.80 15.08
N ALA A 55 -6.02 28.71 15.67
CA ALA A 55 -5.21 27.69 16.32
C ALA A 55 -4.15 27.05 15.40
N SER A 56 -4.27 27.16 14.08
CA SER A 56 -3.24 26.69 13.13
C SER A 56 -2.02 27.63 13.04
N ALA A 57 -2.18 28.91 13.37
CA ALA A 57 -1.13 29.92 13.30
C ALA A 57 -0.59 30.33 14.68
N GLU A 58 -1.22 29.86 15.76
CA GLU A 58 -0.87 30.24 17.12
C GLU A 58 -0.13 29.12 17.86
N ARG A 59 1.10 29.41 18.28
CA ARG A 59 2.01 28.45 18.96
C ARG A 59 2.57 29.05 20.23
N SER A 60 3.23 28.25 21.06
CA SER A 60 3.80 28.66 22.35
C SER A 60 4.68 29.92 22.22
N HIS A 61 5.54 29.97 21.20
CA HIS A 61 6.39 31.12 20.93
C HIS A 61 5.59 32.35 20.46
N VAL A 62 4.55 32.19 19.65
CA VAL A 62 3.67 33.31 19.21
C VAL A 62 2.92 33.88 20.39
N ARG A 63 2.37 33.01 21.24
CA ARG A 63 1.65 33.41 22.46
C ARG A 63 2.59 34.15 23.41
N SER A 64 3.79 33.62 23.60
CA SER A 64 4.86 34.29 24.35
C SER A 64 5.20 35.66 23.75
N LEU A 65 5.35 35.77 22.43
CA LEU A 65 5.67 37.04 21.76
C LEU A 65 4.54 38.07 21.88
N ARG A 66 3.28 37.67 21.67
CA ARG A 66 2.09 38.52 21.89
C ARG A 66 2.05 39.01 23.33
N ALA A 67 2.19 38.11 24.30
CA ALA A 67 2.21 38.46 25.72
C ALA A 67 3.38 39.38 26.07
N SER A 68 4.55 39.17 25.44
CA SER A 68 5.72 40.02 25.61
C SER A 68 5.46 41.43 25.09
N PHE A 69 4.85 41.57 23.91
CA PHE A 69 4.45 42.88 23.38
C PHE A 69 3.40 43.58 24.24
N ILE A 70 2.42 42.85 24.81
CA ILE A 70 1.44 43.45 25.72
C ILE A 70 2.14 44.04 26.94
N ARG A 71 2.98 43.24 27.61
CA ARG A 71 3.75 43.70 28.78
C ARG A 71 4.66 44.88 28.44
N LEU A 72 5.35 44.82 27.31
CA LEU A 72 6.24 45.87 26.81
C LEU A 72 5.48 47.18 26.57
N LEU A 73 4.31 47.13 25.93
CA LEU A 73 3.51 48.31 25.61
C LEU A 73 2.80 48.92 26.83
N GLU A 74 2.53 48.11 27.85
CA GLU A 74 1.91 48.53 29.12
C GLU A 74 2.94 48.94 30.19
N ASP A 75 4.24 48.78 29.91
CA ASP A 75 5.30 49.15 30.85
C ASP A 75 5.35 50.67 31.06
N ARG A 76 5.20 51.08 32.32
CA ARG A 76 5.15 52.48 32.74
C ARG A 76 6.46 53.22 32.47
N ASN A 77 7.58 52.52 32.38
CA ASN A 77 8.88 53.11 32.07
C ASN A 77 8.90 53.79 30.70
N TYR A 78 8.02 53.37 29.78
CA TYR A 78 7.96 53.91 28.43
C TYR A 78 6.85 54.95 28.23
N ALA A 79 5.95 55.13 29.20
CA ALA A 79 4.72 55.92 29.05
C ALA A 79 4.93 57.40 28.66
N GLY A 80 6.10 57.98 28.96
CA GLY A 80 6.40 59.41 28.73
C GLY A 80 7.02 59.76 27.38
N SER A 81 7.24 58.81 26.47
CA SER A 81 7.93 59.06 25.20
C SER A 81 7.13 58.53 24.02
N ASP A 82 6.82 59.36 23.02
CA ASP A 82 6.06 58.95 21.84
C ASP A 82 6.90 58.24 20.76
N LEU A 83 8.20 58.52 20.72
CA LEU A 83 9.12 58.07 19.67
C LEU A 83 10.03 56.94 20.17
N ILE A 84 9.41 55.80 20.48
CA ILE A 84 10.10 54.55 20.81
C ILE A 84 9.85 53.55 19.70
N ILE A 85 10.91 52.90 19.24
CA ILE A 85 10.84 51.76 18.35
C ILE A 85 10.69 50.50 19.20
N PHE A 86 9.63 49.75 18.98
CA PHE A 86 9.39 48.44 19.57
C PHE A 86 9.59 47.37 18.51
N GLY A 87 10.29 46.30 18.84
CA GLY A 87 10.61 45.26 17.87
C GLY A 87 11.18 44.01 18.50
N GLU A 88 11.84 43.21 17.69
CA GLU A 88 12.54 41.99 18.10
C GLU A 88 14.06 42.15 18.00
N SER A 89 14.80 41.32 18.72
CA SER A 89 16.27 41.35 18.84
C SER A 89 17.03 41.24 17.51
N ASP A 90 16.38 40.78 16.43
CA ASP A 90 16.93 40.64 15.08
C ASP A 90 16.70 41.87 14.17
N ALA A 91 16.03 42.92 14.67
CA ALA A 91 15.75 44.14 13.92
C ALA A 91 16.99 45.03 13.79
N VAL A 92 17.29 45.45 12.55
CA VAL A 92 18.49 46.23 12.20
C VAL A 92 18.11 47.47 11.40
N PRO A 93 18.61 48.67 11.76
CA PRO A 93 18.28 49.91 11.06
C PRO A 93 19.06 50.06 9.75
N MET A 94 18.45 50.76 8.80
CA MET A 94 19.08 51.16 7.52
C MET A 94 19.30 52.66 7.41
N VAL A 95 18.75 53.44 8.34
CA VAL A 95 18.79 54.90 8.33
C VAL A 95 19.24 55.42 9.70
N ALA A 96 19.86 56.61 9.72
CA ALA A 96 20.25 57.26 10.96
C ALA A 96 19.02 57.64 11.81
N SER A 97 19.15 57.53 13.13
CA SER A 97 18.06 57.79 14.08
C SER A 97 17.52 59.22 13.99
N SER A 98 18.37 60.21 13.74
CA SER A 98 17.98 61.61 13.57
C SER A 98 17.09 61.85 12.34
N ARG A 99 17.36 61.14 11.23
CA ARG A 99 16.54 61.22 10.01
C ARG A 99 15.16 60.63 10.25
N LEU A 100 15.11 59.44 10.84
CA LEU A 100 13.85 58.78 11.16
C LEU A 100 13.02 59.61 12.16
N GLU A 101 13.66 60.17 13.20
CA GLU A 101 12.98 61.01 14.19
C GLU A 101 12.34 62.24 13.55
N THR A 102 13.06 62.91 12.65
CA THR A 102 12.57 64.09 11.94
C THR A 102 11.33 63.75 11.10
N ALA A 103 11.37 62.64 10.36
CA ALA A 103 10.26 62.18 9.53
C ALA A 103 9.04 61.79 10.38
N LEU A 104 9.23 61.03 11.46
CA LEU A 104 8.15 60.63 12.35
C LEU A 104 7.50 61.83 13.05
N ARG A 105 8.27 62.84 13.47
CA ARG A 105 7.71 64.06 14.07
C ARG A 105 6.82 64.82 13.09
N LYS A 106 7.20 64.88 11.82
CA LYS A 106 6.39 65.48 10.75
C LYS A 106 5.11 64.67 10.56
N GLU A 107 5.22 63.36 10.37
CA GLU A 107 4.08 62.46 10.16
C GLU A 107 3.10 62.43 11.34
N MET A 108 3.58 62.42 12.58
CA MET A 108 2.72 62.46 13.77
C MET A 108 1.92 63.76 13.87
N LYS A 109 2.46 64.87 13.35
CA LYS A 109 1.77 66.17 13.30
C LYS A 109 0.75 66.22 12.16
N GLU A 110 1.09 65.67 11.00
CA GLU A 110 0.24 65.68 9.80
C GLU A 110 -0.87 64.61 9.87
N HIS A 111 -0.62 63.50 10.55
CA HIS A 111 -1.50 62.33 10.67
C HIS A 111 -1.71 61.88 12.13
N PRO A 112 -2.32 62.72 12.99
CA PRO A 112 -2.50 62.42 14.42
C PRO A 112 -3.43 61.23 14.71
N GLU A 113 -4.21 60.79 13.71
CA GLU A 113 -5.05 59.60 13.75
C GLU A 113 -4.28 58.28 13.69
N THR A 114 -2.99 58.31 13.35
CA THR A 114 -2.16 57.11 13.19
C THR A 114 -1.93 56.42 14.53
N ASP A 115 -2.23 55.12 14.59
CA ASP A 115 -1.99 54.28 15.76
C ASP A 115 -0.58 53.65 15.72
N ILE A 116 -0.08 53.30 14.53
CA ILE A 116 1.22 52.63 14.35
C ILE A 116 1.94 53.18 13.11
N PHE A 117 3.23 53.48 13.27
CA PHE A 117 4.16 53.70 12.15
C PHE A 117 5.02 52.44 11.95
N ARG A 118 4.76 51.72 10.86
CA ARG A 118 5.47 50.50 10.49
C ARG A 118 6.74 50.87 9.70
N LEU A 119 7.91 50.39 10.15
CA LEU A 119 9.22 50.76 9.57
C LEU A 119 9.72 49.77 8.50
N PHE A 120 8.91 48.75 8.20
CA PHE A 120 9.23 47.67 7.29
C PHE A 120 8.02 47.31 6.42
N HIS A 121 8.28 46.99 5.16
CA HIS A 121 7.30 46.57 4.17
C HIS A 121 7.55 45.12 3.75
N HIS A 122 6.48 44.36 3.49
CA HIS A 122 6.58 43.03 2.89
C HIS A 122 7.40 43.08 1.58
N ALA A 123 8.35 42.16 1.40
CA ALA A 123 9.35 42.17 0.32
C ALA A 123 8.77 42.25 -1.11
N VAL A 124 7.51 41.85 -1.30
CA VAL A 124 6.80 41.89 -2.60
C VAL A 124 6.42 43.33 -3.00
N TRP A 125 6.32 44.23 -2.03
CA TRP A 125 5.82 45.59 -2.22
C TRP A 125 6.85 46.67 -1.85
N SER A 126 7.99 46.29 -1.27
CA SER A 126 9.07 47.21 -0.93
C SER A 126 9.92 47.54 -2.17
N PRO A 127 10.25 48.81 -2.44
CA PRO A 127 11.30 49.17 -3.39
C PRO A 127 12.62 48.48 -3.02
N GLN A 128 13.38 48.01 -4.02
CA GLN A 128 14.66 47.35 -3.75
C GLN A 128 15.69 48.35 -3.21
N GLY A 129 16.34 48.00 -2.09
CA GLY A 129 17.47 48.73 -1.51
C GLY A 129 17.11 49.71 -0.39
N ALA A 130 18.14 50.08 0.39
CA ALA A 130 18.02 51.11 1.42
C ALA A 130 17.79 52.49 0.79
N PRO A 131 17.03 53.39 1.44
CA PRO A 131 16.92 54.77 0.97
C PRO A 131 18.31 55.44 1.01
N GLY A 132 18.62 56.19 -0.05
CA GLY A 132 19.84 56.98 -0.14
C GLY A 132 19.94 58.04 0.97
N GLU A 133 21.13 58.60 1.18
CA GLU A 133 21.34 59.61 2.23
C GLU A 133 20.54 60.90 1.98
N SER A 134 20.28 61.24 0.72
CA SER A 134 19.49 62.41 0.30
C SER A 134 17.97 62.18 0.23
N ASP A 135 17.51 60.94 0.37
CA ASP A 135 16.10 60.60 0.16
C ASP A 135 15.25 61.10 1.34
N GLU A 136 14.07 61.66 1.05
CA GLU A 136 13.08 61.98 2.07
C GLU A 136 12.42 60.67 2.56
N ILE A 137 12.35 60.49 3.88
CA ILE A 137 11.63 59.35 4.48
C ILE A 137 10.14 59.71 4.49
N LEU A 138 9.37 58.97 3.70
CA LEU A 138 7.93 59.18 3.52
C LEU A 138 7.13 57.97 4.00
N PHE A 139 5.94 58.22 4.52
CA PHE A 139 4.98 57.18 4.91
C PHE A 139 3.72 57.25 4.06
N GLU A 140 3.03 56.12 3.97
CA GLU A 140 1.74 56.02 3.29
C GLU A 140 0.81 55.08 4.05
N ASP A 141 -0.48 55.11 3.70
CA ASP A 141 -1.47 54.25 4.34
C ASP A 141 -1.16 52.77 4.05
N PHE A 142 -1.14 51.97 5.11
CA PHE A 142 -0.84 50.55 5.00
C PHE A 142 -2.00 49.81 4.32
N LYS A 143 -1.69 49.12 3.22
CA LYS A 143 -2.64 48.33 2.43
C LYS A 143 -2.52 46.86 2.83
N THR A 144 -3.64 46.28 3.26
CA THR A 144 -3.70 44.85 3.64
C THR A 144 -3.82 43.98 2.38
N GLY A 145 -3.05 42.89 2.34
CA GLY A 145 -3.13 41.90 1.26
C GLY A 145 -4.38 41.02 1.35
N LYS A 146 -4.64 40.23 0.30
CA LYS A 146 -5.54 39.09 0.40
C LYS A 146 -4.77 37.91 0.99
N THR A 147 -5.30 37.33 2.06
CA THR A 147 -4.81 36.11 2.70
C THR A 147 -5.66 34.91 2.29
N ASP A 148 -5.02 33.77 2.09
CA ASP A 148 -5.66 32.48 1.87
C ASP A 148 -4.99 31.38 2.73
N ALA A 149 -5.52 30.16 2.65
CA ALA A 149 -5.00 29.02 3.41
C ALA A 149 -3.53 28.65 3.10
N ASN A 150 -2.96 29.16 2.00
CA ASN A 150 -1.57 28.90 1.58
C ASN A 150 -0.64 30.10 1.85
N THR A 151 -1.18 31.23 2.31
CA THR A 151 -0.40 32.43 2.55
C THR A 151 0.51 32.22 3.76
N SER A 152 1.82 32.25 3.52
CA SER A 152 2.83 32.26 4.58
C SER A 152 2.65 33.53 5.41
N TYR A 153 2.72 33.39 6.73
CA TYR A 153 2.53 34.49 7.66
C TYR A 153 3.84 34.79 8.38
N VAL A 154 4.03 36.08 8.69
CA VAL A 154 5.16 36.55 9.47
C VAL A 154 4.81 36.41 10.94
N TRP A 155 5.73 35.81 11.71
CA TRP A 155 5.51 35.49 13.13
C TRP A 155 5.66 36.71 14.04
N GLY A 156 6.35 37.74 13.57
CA GLY A 156 6.85 38.88 14.34
C GLY A 156 6.64 40.22 13.63
N THR A 157 6.76 41.33 14.36
CA THR A 157 6.45 42.69 13.86
C THR A 157 7.66 43.48 13.37
N HIS A 158 8.86 42.90 13.52
CA HIS A 158 10.15 43.50 13.18
C HIS A 158 10.48 44.77 13.96
N ALA A 159 9.93 45.91 13.55
CA ALA A 159 10.15 47.22 14.13
C ALA A 159 8.98 48.17 13.86
N LEU A 160 8.37 48.67 14.93
CA LEU A 160 7.19 49.54 14.91
C LEU A 160 7.40 50.73 15.84
N VAL A 161 6.86 51.90 15.47
CA VAL A 161 6.74 53.04 16.39
C VAL A 161 5.28 53.21 16.77
N ILE A 162 5.01 53.21 18.07
CA ILE A 162 3.65 53.30 18.63
C ILE A 162 3.61 54.49 19.60
N PRO A 163 2.90 55.59 19.25
CA PRO A 163 2.72 56.75 20.12
C PRO A 163 2.17 56.35 21.50
N ALA A 164 2.57 57.04 22.56
CA ALA A 164 2.28 56.62 23.93
C ALA A 164 0.76 56.51 24.18
N ALA A 165 -0.02 57.46 23.67
CA ALA A 165 -1.48 57.47 23.79
C ALA A 165 -2.18 56.30 23.05
N ARG A 166 -1.50 55.64 22.11
CA ARG A 166 -2.07 54.57 21.26
C ARG A 166 -1.71 53.17 21.76
N ARG A 167 -0.70 53.03 22.63
CA ARG A 167 -0.21 51.74 23.14
C ARG A 167 -1.27 50.85 23.78
N PRO A 168 -2.19 51.36 24.64
CA PRO A 168 -3.23 50.51 25.22
C PRO A 168 -4.16 49.90 24.15
N ARG A 169 -4.38 50.61 23.04
CA ARG A 169 -5.19 50.13 21.91
C ARG A 169 -4.46 49.03 21.14
N VAL A 170 -3.16 49.18 20.90
CA VAL A 170 -2.35 48.16 20.21
C VAL A 170 -2.15 46.92 21.11
N ALA A 171 -1.89 47.11 22.40
CA ALA A 171 -1.83 46.02 23.38
C ALA A 171 -3.15 45.21 23.41
N ARG A 172 -4.30 45.89 23.34
CA ARG A 172 -5.62 45.26 23.20
C ARG A 172 -5.74 44.39 21.94
N VAL A 173 -5.21 44.84 20.80
CA VAL A 173 -5.18 44.03 19.57
C VAL A 173 -4.37 42.75 19.79
N PHE A 174 -3.18 42.84 20.38
CA PHE A 174 -2.37 41.66 20.70
C PHE A 174 -3.04 40.75 21.75
N ALA A 175 -3.84 41.28 22.67
CA ALA A 175 -4.57 40.49 23.64
C ALA A 175 -5.77 39.74 23.04
N ASP A 176 -6.47 40.37 22.08
CA ASP A 176 -7.80 39.91 21.64
C ASP A 176 -7.76 39.07 20.36
N TYR A 177 -6.87 39.39 19.41
CA TYR A 177 -6.73 38.62 18.18
C TYR A 177 -5.85 37.40 18.39
N ARG A 178 -6.39 36.21 18.09
CA ARG A 178 -5.69 34.94 18.21
C ARG A 178 -4.77 34.68 16.99
N LEU A 179 -3.89 35.63 16.66
CA LEU A 179 -3.07 35.63 15.45
C LEU A 179 -1.61 36.01 15.75
N PRO A 180 -0.63 35.59 14.91
CA PRO A 180 0.72 36.15 14.94
C PRO A 180 0.72 37.67 14.96
N THR A 181 1.69 38.28 15.63
CA THR A 181 1.64 39.70 15.98
C THR A 181 1.46 40.60 14.77
N ASP A 182 2.22 40.38 13.69
CA ASP A 182 2.07 41.18 12.47
C ASP A 182 0.69 41.00 11.83
N ILE A 183 0.23 39.75 11.68
CA ILE A 183 -1.08 39.43 11.11
C ILE A 183 -2.22 39.99 11.96
N ALA A 184 -2.08 40.03 13.29
CA ALA A 184 -3.05 40.65 14.18
C ALA A 184 -3.17 42.16 13.90
N LEU A 185 -2.06 42.85 13.63
CA LEU A 185 -2.06 44.26 13.26
C LEU A 185 -2.69 44.48 11.88
N GLU A 186 -2.38 43.63 10.90
CA GLU A 186 -2.99 43.72 9.58
C GLU A 186 -4.50 43.48 9.63
N ALA A 187 -4.94 42.45 10.37
CA ALA A 187 -6.35 42.17 10.60
C ALA A 187 -7.04 43.34 11.29
N ALA A 188 -6.45 43.91 12.34
CA ALA A 188 -7.00 45.08 13.01
C ALA A 188 -7.10 46.30 12.07
N ASN A 189 -6.10 46.52 11.21
CA ASN A 189 -6.13 47.59 10.21
C ASN A 189 -7.23 47.36 9.15
N SER A 190 -7.41 46.12 8.66
CA SER A 190 -8.44 45.81 7.65
C SER A 190 -9.86 45.98 8.20
N HIS A 191 -10.06 45.72 9.49
CA HIS A 191 -11.35 45.88 10.16
C HIS A 191 -11.58 47.31 10.67
N GLY A 192 -10.60 48.23 10.51
CA GLY A 192 -10.69 49.62 10.95
C GLY A 192 -10.42 49.82 12.46
N ASP A 193 -9.96 48.79 13.15
CA ASP A 193 -9.62 48.83 14.57
C ASP A 193 -8.29 49.55 14.86
N LEU A 194 -7.41 49.66 13.85
CA LEU A 194 -6.18 50.43 13.89
C LEU A 194 -6.01 51.21 12.59
N LYS A 195 -5.28 52.33 12.65
CA LYS A 195 -4.75 53.04 11.49
C LYS A 195 -3.23 52.88 11.45
N ILE A 196 -2.74 52.17 10.45
CA ILE A 196 -1.31 51.92 10.26
C ILE A 196 -0.81 52.74 9.07
N ARG A 197 0.27 53.48 9.27
CA ARG A 197 1.06 54.08 8.19
C ARG A 197 2.38 53.34 8.07
N VAL A 198 2.81 53.03 6.86
CA VAL A 198 4.01 52.26 6.56
C VAL A 198 5.01 53.13 5.82
N ALA A 199 6.30 52.97 6.13
CA ALA A 199 7.36 53.63 5.39
C ALA A 199 7.43 53.12 3.95
N ARG A 200 7.65 54.03 2.98
CA ARG A 200 7.78 53.67 1.56
C ARG A 200 8.99 52.80 1.22
N HIS A 201 10.03 52.87 2.05
CA HIS A 201 11.20 52.01 1.98
C HIS A 201 11.33 51.23 3.28
N ASN A 202 11.93 50.04 3.24
CA ASN A 202 12.29 49.32 4.46
C ASN A 202 13.39 50.10 5.19
N LEU A 203 13.04 50.68 6.34
CA LEU A 203 13.95 51.44 7.19
C LEU A 203 14.63 50.54 8.23
N PHE A 204 14.04 49.36 8.45
CA PHE A 204 14.58 48.27 9.25
C PHE A 204 14.52 46.95 8.47
N TYR A 205 15.47 46.05 8.69
CA TYR A 205 15.48 44.68 8.18
C TYR A 205 15.78 43.68 9.29
N GLN A 206 15.65 42.38 9.00
CA GLN A 206 16.10 41.31 9.89
C GLN A 206 17.51 40.88 9.52
N HIS A 207 18.39 40.83 10.51
CA HIS A 207 19.59 40.02 10.40
C HIS A 207 19.28 38.55 10.67
N GLU A 208 20.07 37.66 10.07
CA GLU A 208 20.03 36.25 10.42
C GLU A 208 20.46 36.07 11.87
N ARG A 209 19.67 35.35 12.67
CA ARG A 209 19.96 35.14 14.09
C ARG A 209 21.23 34.30 14.25
N THR A 210 22.23 34.82 14.97
CA THR A 210 23.51 34.14 15.28
C THR A 210 23.27 32.86 16.09
N LYS A 211 22.21 32.84 16.91
CA LYS A 211 21.74 31.62 17.58
C LYS A 211 20.91 30.79 16.60
N GLN A 212 21.59 30.02 15.75
CA GLN A 212 20.93 29.03 14.91
C GLN A 212 20.49 27.83 15.77
N ARG A 213 19.34 27.26 15.43
CA ARG A 213 18.95 25.97 15.99
C ARG A 213 19.94 24.89 15.58
N PRO A 214 20.16 23.88 16.44
CA PRO A 214 20.89 22.70 16.02
C PRO A 214 20.15 22.01 14.87
N ASP A 215 20.92 21.38 13.99
CA ASP A 215 20.41 20.52 12.93
C ASP A 215 19.49 19.43 13.50
N CYS A 216 18.34 19.22 12.86
CA CYS A 216 17.34 18.25 13.29
C CYS A 216 17.85 16.82 13.12
N LYS A 217 17.62 15.96 14.11
CA LYS A 217 17.76 14.51 13.94
C LYS A 217 16.51 13.94 13.27
N ILE A 218 16.68 13.28 12.13
CA ILE A 218 15.55 12.81 11.30
C ILE A 218 15.46 11.28 11.35
N ALA A 219 14.32 10.77 11.82
CA ALA A 219 13.94 9.37 11.70
C ALA A 219 13.32 9.15 10.31
N VAL A 220 13.94 8.29 9.52
CA VAL A 220 13.47 7.92 8.18
C VAL A 220 12.63 6.66 8.29
N CYS A 221 11.31 6.80 8.17
CA CYS A 221 10.34 5.72 8.36
C CYS A 221 10.02 5.05 7.01
N LEU A 222 10.65 3.91 6.75
CA LEU A 222 10.50 3.14 5.53
C LEU A 222 9.74 1.83 5.79
N SER A 223 8.65 1.60 5.06
CA SER A 223 7.95 0.31 5.09
C SER A 223 7.88 -0.29 3.69
N SER A 224 8.00 -1.61 3.61
CA SER A 224 7.82 -2.34 2.35
C SER A 224 7.10 -3.66 2.57
N TYR A 225 6.22 -4.02 1.64
CA TYR A 225 5.47 -5.26 1.69
C TYR A 225 5.51 -5.98 0.34
N LYS A 226 5.97 -7.24 0.35
CA LYS A 226 6.15 -8.09 -0.84
C LYS A 226 7.09 -7.52 -1.92
N ARG A 227 7.84 -6.45 -1.65
CA ARG A 227 8.71 -5.76 -2.62
C ARG A 227 10.16 -5.67 -2.17
N LEU A 228 10.83 -6.82 -2.05
CA LEU A 228 12.21 -6.87 -1.55
C LEU A 228 13.17 -5.99 -2.37
N THR A 229 13.02 -5.94 -3.69
CA THR A 229 13.88 -5.13 -4.57
C THR A 229 13.71 -3.63 -4.34
N ASP A 230 12.49 -3.17 -4.12
CA ASP A 230 12.17 -1.77 -3.84
C ASP A 230 12.68 -1.37 -2.45
N LEU A 231 12.47 -2.22 -1.44
CA LEU A 231 13.06 -2.06 -0.12
C LEU A 231 14.59 -1.91 -0.20
N GLN A 232 15.25 -2.81 -0.94
CA GLN A 232 16.69 -2.79 -1.17
C GLN A 232 17.14 -1.44 -1.70
N ARG A 233 16.59 -1.06 -2.85
CA ARG A 233 16.89 0.19 -3.55
C ARG A 233 16.70 1.39 -2.63
N GLN A 234 15.59 1.41 -1.88
CA GLN A 234 15.25 2.54 -1.04
C GLN A 234 16.18 2.66 0.17
N ILE A 235 16.59 1.55 0.81
CA ILE A 235 17.59 1.58 1.88
C ILE A 235 18.89 2.20 1.36
N TRP A 236 19.42 1.79 0.21
CA TRP A 236 20.63 2.42 -0.34
C TRP A 236 20.43 3.88 -0.69
N CYS A 237 19.28 4.26 -1.25
CA CYS A 237 18.95 5.65 -1.51
C CYS A 237 18.99 6.50 -0.22
N MET A 238 18.52 5.96 0.90
CA MET A 238 18.58 6.64 2.21
C MET A 238 20.01 6.68 2.77
N MET A 239 20.81 5.64 2.55
CA MET A 239 22.21 5.60 3.02
C MET A 239 23.15 6.52 2.22
N ASP A 240 22.79 6.88 0.99
CA ASP A 240 23.54 7.81 0.11
C ASP A 240 23.17 9.30 0.31
N GLN A 241 22.18 9.60 1.15
CA GLN A 241 21.78 10.97 1.45
C GLN A 241 22.97 11.80 1.99
N SER A 242 23.08 13.05 1.55
CA SER A 242 24.18 13.94 1.95
C SER A 242 24.05 14.49 3.38
N TYR A 243 22.90 14.27 4.00
CA TYR A 243 22.60 14.76 5.34
C TYR A 243 22.95 13.70 6.39
N PRO A 244 23.88 13.98 7.33
CA PRO A 244 24.41 12.93 8.21
C PRO A 244 23.52 12.61 9.41
N ASN A 245 22.64 13.53 9.85
CA ASN A 245 21.84 13.37 11.07
C ASN A 245 20.53 12.62 10.79
N LEU A 246 20.65 11.44 10.18
CA LEU A 246 19.52 10.55 9.87
C LEU A 246 19.73 9.15 10.43
N HIS A 247 18.62 8.48 10.75
CA HIS A 247 18.58 7.05 11.04
C HIS A 247 17.42 6.41 10.28
N VAL A 248 17.67 5.27 9.64
CA VAL A 248 16.64 4.57 8.89
C VAL A 248 15.96 3.52 9.76
N PHE A 249 14.64 3.63 9.88
CA PHE A 249 13.77 2.67 10.54
C PHE A 249 12.95 1.93 9.47
N ALA A 250 13.25 0.65 9.28
CA ALA A 250 12.66 -0.18 8.24
C ALA A 250 11.71 -1.24 8.83
N ALA A 251 10.43 -1.17 8.45
CA ALA A 251 9.44 -2.21 8.71
C ALA A 251 9.26 -3.10 7.47
N VAL A 252 9.79 -4.32 7.54
CA VAL A 252 9.70 -5.32 6.47
C VAL A 252 8.43 -6.16 6.69
N LYS A 253 7.65 -6.35 5.62
CA LYS A 253 6.35 -7.03 5.69
C LYS A 253 6.12 -7.92 4.48
N GLY A 254 5.17 -8.84 4.59
CA GLY A 254 4.74 -9.66 3.45
C GLY A 254 5.78 -10.65 2.94
N ILE A 255 6.71 -11.06 3.79
CA ILE A 255 7.64 -12.18 3.56
C ILE A 255 7.68 -13.06 4.82
N PRO A 256 7.91 -14.38 4.70
CA PRO A 256 8.10 -15.24 5.86
C PRO A 256 9.37 -14.90 6.64
N GLU A 257 9.37 -15.19 7.95
CA GLU A 257 10.51 -14.90 8.82
C GLU A 257 11.78 -15.64 8.42
N GLY A 258 11.68 -16.89 7.99
CA GLY A 258 12.82 -17.65 7.45
C GLY A 258 13.47 -16.95 6.25
N THR A 259 12.65 -16.44 5.33
CA THR A 259 13.13 -15.64 4.19
C THR A 259 13.79 -14.35 4.67
N TYR A 260 13.16 -13.61 5.58
CA TYR A 260 13.72 -12.38 6.16
C TYR A 260 15.10 -12.59 6.78
N ARG A 261 15.25 -13.61 7.64
CA ARG A 261 16.50 -13.93 8.34
C ARG A 261 17.59 -14.41 7.40
N ARG A 262 17.27 -15.29 6.44
CA ARG A 262 18.28 -15.91 5.56
C ARG A 262 18.68 -15.01 4.39
N THR A 263 17.81 -14.13 3.92
CA THR A 263 18.03 -13.38 2.66
C THR A 263 18.04 -11.87 2.80
N VAL A 264 17.28 -11.28 3.74
CA VAL A 264 17.11 -9.83 3.81
C VAL A 264 18.05 -9.20 4.83
N LEU A 265 18.08 -9.73 6.06
CA LEU A 265 18.96 -9.24 7.13
C LEU A 265 20.44 -9.21 6.73
N PRO A 266 21.02 -10.27 6.14
CA PRO A 266 22.44 -10.29 5.78
C PRO A 266 22.86 -9.20 4.77
N LEU A 267 21.93 -8.71 3.93
CA LEU A 267 22.24 -7.67 2.94
C LEU A 267 22.59 -6.32 3.56
N PHE A 268 22.11 -6.06 4.79
CA PHE A 268 22.24 -4.75 5.44
C PHE A 268 22.95 -4.79 6.78
N GLU A 269 23.54 -5.93 7.15
CA GLU A 269 24.13 -6.14 8.47
C GLU A 269 25.16 -5.05 8.85
N HIS A 270 25.99 -4.62 7.89
CA HIS A 270 26.95 -3.54 8.11
C HIS A 270 26.32 -2.21 8.59
N PHE A 271 25.22 -1.74 7.99
CA PHE A 271 24.52 -0.52 8.38
C PHE A 271 23.83 -0.66 9.73
N ILE A 272 23.40 -1.88 10.08
CA ILE A 272 22.83 -2.18 11.39
C ILE A 272 23.93 -2.10 12.45
N HIS A 273 25.08 -2.71 12.21
CA HIS A 273 26.25 -2.65 13.12
C HIS A 273 26.81 -1.23 13.26
N GLU A 274 26.78 -0.42 12.20
CA GLU A 274 27.13 1.00 12.24
C GLU A 274 26.10 1.86 13.00
N GLY A 275 24.95 1.31 13.37
CA GLY A 275 23.88 2.04 14.06
C GLY A 275 23.18 3.06 13.16
N ARG A 276 23.15 2.85 11.83
CA ARG A 276 22.48 3.72 10.85
C ARG A 276 21.13 3.19 10.38
N LEU A 277 20.89 1.89 10.58
CA LEU A 277 19.67 1.18 10.18
C LEU A 277 19.13 0.34 11.33
N THR A 278 17.83 0.46 11.60
CA THR A 278 17.06 -0.50 12.39
C THR A 278 16.05 -1.16 11.48
N MET A 279 16.12 -2.48 11.34
CA MET A 279 15.21 -3.24 10.47
C MET A 279 14.51 -4.34 11.26
N ARG A 280 13.19 -4.44 11.11
CA ARG A 280 12.35 -5.43 11.83
C ARG A 280 11.23 -5.95 10.94
N LEU A 281 10.83 -7.20 11.20
CA LEU A 281 9.77 -7.89 10.49
C LEU A 281 8.43 -7.70 11.22
N PHE A 282 7.37 -7.38 10.47
CA PHE A 282 6.02 -7.21 11.01
C PHE A 282 4.97 -7.91 10.15
N PRO A 283 3.84 -8.32 10.74
CA PRO A 283 2.66 -8.66 9.97
C PRO A 283 2.11 -7.44 9.22
N ASN A 284 1.32 -7.69 8.17
CA ASN A 284 0.63 -6.62 7.45
C ASN A 284 -0.77 -6.41 8.04
N LYS A 285 -1.18 -5.15 8.22
CA LYS A 285 -2.47 -4.84 8.88
C LYS A 285 -3.23 -3.73 8.16
N ASN A 286 -2.70 -2.51 8.14
CA ASN A 286 -3.25 -1.39 7.38
C ASN A 286 -2.14 -0.38 7.07
N GLN A 287 -2.42 0.62 6.24
CA GLN A 287 -1.39 1.55 5.81
C GLN A 287 -0.86 2.45 6.94
N LEU A 288 -1.71 2.87 7.89
CA LEU A 288 -1.25 3.62 9.07
C LEU A 288 -0.24 2.81 9.90
N SER A 289 -0.54 1.54 10.16
CA SER A 289 0.37 0.66 10.90
C SER A 289 1.68 0.42 10.13
N ASN A 290 1.68 0.48 8.80
CA ASN A 290 2.91 0.32 8.03
C ASN A 290 3.92 1.44 8.35
N PHE A 291 3.45 2.68 8.49
CA PHE A 291 4.29 3.78 8.97
C PHE A 291 4.69 3.59 10.44
N LEU A 292 3.74 3.30 11.34
CA LEU A 292 4.02 3.22 12.78
C LEU A 292 4.91 2.04 13.17
N ASP A 293 4.83 0.91 12.47
CA ASP A 293 5.66 -0.28 12.73
C ASP A 293 7.17 -0.01 12.53
N THR A 294 7.53 0.99 11.73
CA THR A 294 8.94 1.38 11.56
C THR A 294 9.59 1.71 12.91
N ILE A 295 8.85 2.38 13.78
CA ILE A 295 9.32 2.90 15.07
C ILE A 295 8.65 2.27 16.29
N ARG A 296 7.65 1.39 16.10
CA ARG A 296 6.88 0.78 17.19
C ARG A 296 7.80 0.13 18.23
N ASP A 297 7.52 0.31 19.53
CA ASP A 297 8.30 -0.26 20.63
C ASP A 297 9.78 0.17 20.67
N LEU A 298 10.16 1.24 19.96
CA LEU A 298 11.51 1.82 20.02
C LEU A 298 11.50 3.14 20.79
N ASN A 299 12.59 3.43 21.49
CA ASN A 299 12.80 4.76 22.03
C ASN A 299 13.23 5.72 20.91
N VAL A 300 12.34 6.65 20.55
CA VAL A 300 12.58 7.69 19.55
C VAL A 300 12.61 9.10 20.16
N SER A 301 12.90 9.22 21.46
CA SER A 301 13.02 10.51 22.17
C SER A 301 14.06 11.47 21.60
N ASP A 302 15.01 10.93 20.84
CA ASP A 302 16.17 11.69 20.37
C ASP A 302 15.99 12.27 18.96
N TYR A 303 14.86 12.00 18.29
CA TYR A 303 14.58 12.45 16.92
C TYR A 303 13.59 13.61 16.87
N ASP A 304 13.88 14.66 16.11
CA ASP A 304 13.01 15.83 16.02
C ASP A 304 11.89 15.62 14.99
N LEU A 305 12.21 14.91 13.91
CA LEU A 305 11.36 14.76 12.73
C LEU A 305 11.24 13.30 12.28
N PHE A 306 10.08 12.93 11.75
CA PHE A 306 9.76 11.59 11.27
C PHE A 306 9.27 11.65 9.81
N ALA A 307 10.12 11.24 8.88
CA ALA A 307 9.81 11.31 7.45
C ALA A 307 9.19 10.01 6.95
N LYS A 308 7.98 10.08 6.38
CA LYS A 308 7.35 8.95 5.68
C LYS A 308 8.00 8.78 4.32
N ILE A 309 8.57 7.59 4.07
CA ILE A 309 9.19 7.24 2.79
C ILE A 309 8.40 6.13 2.11
N ASP A 310 8.01 6.38 0.86
CA ASP A 310 7.43 5.36 0.00
C ASP A 310 8.57 4.54 -0.64
N ASP A 311 8.42 3.22 -0.69
CA ASP A 311 9.48 2.29 -1.12
C ASP A 311 9.71 2.26 -2.64
N ASP A 312 8.87 2.91 -3.45
CA ASP A 312 8.99 2.99 -4.93
C ASP A 312 9.28 4.39 -5.50
N ASP A 313 9.28 5.43 -4.68
CA ASP A 313 9.65 6.77 -5.13
C ASP A 313 11.17 6.99 -5.17
N LEU A 314 11.59 8.05 -5.88
CA LEU A 314 12.99 8.42 -6.04
C LEU A 314 13.27 9.73 -5.32
N TYR A 315 14.17 9.70 -4.34
CA TYR A 315 14.52 10.86 -3.53
C TYR A 315 15.88 11.39 -3.95
N GLY A 316 15.99 12.70 -4.14
CA GLY A 316 17.27 13.34 -4.45
C GLY A 316 18.26 13.21 -3.29
N ARG A 317 19.56 13.24 -3.61
CA ARG A 317 20.66 13.10 -2.63
C ARG A 317 20.62 14.14 -1.50
N ASP A 318 20.15 15.35 -1.80
CA ASP A 318 20.04 16.47 -0.86
C ASP A 318 18.62 16.62 -0.27
N TYR A 319 17.76 15.60 -0.38
CA TYR A 319 16.37 15.68 0.07
C TYR A 319 16.29 16.06 1.56
N PHE A 320 16.95 15.31 2.45
CA PHE A 320 16.91 15.62 3.89
C PHE A 320 17.71 16.86 4.28
N LYS A 321 18.74 17.22 3.51
CA LYS A 321 19.46 18.49 3.70
C LYS A 321 18.51 19.68 3.48
N SER A 322 17.66 19.59 2.45
CA SER A 322 16.62 20.61 2.21
C SER A 322 15.49 20.58 3.24
N VAL A 323 15.13 19.39 3.78
CA VAL A 323 14.18 19.26 4.89
C VAL A 323 14.72 20.01 6.11
N ASN A 324 15.93 19.67 6.56
CA ASN A 324 16.54 20.27 7.74
C ASN A 324 16.64 21.80 7.60
N LYS A 325 17.21 22.30 6.50
CA LYS A 325 17.33 23.74 6.30
C LYS A 325 15.97 24.45 6.30
N PHE A 326 14.91 23.83 5.80
CA PHE A 326 13.56 24.41 5.89
C PHE A 326 13.08 24.45 7.35
N HIS A 327 13.23 23.36 8.08
CA HIS A 327 12.79 23.24 9.49
C HIS A 327 13.56 24.13 10.46
N LEU A 328 14.80 24.52 10.15
CA LEU A 328 15.53 25.53 10.92
C LEU A 328 14.82 26.91 10.94
N HIS A 329 13.96 27.19 9.96
CA HIS A 329 13.14 28.40 9.89
C HIS A 329 11.73 28.22 10.46
N LEU A 330 11.39 27.01 10.91
CA LEU A 330 10.08 26.69 11.46
C LEU A 330 10.12 26.55 12.99
N PRO A 331 8.96 26.70 13.66
CA PRO A 331 8.83 26.28 15.05
C PRO A 331 9.12 24.77 15.19
N PRO A 332 9.68 24.30 16.31
CA PRO A 332 10.18 22.93 16.44
C PRO A 332 9.04 21.91 16.47
N GLU A 333 7.84 22.32 16.87
CA GLU A 333 6.62 21.52 16.79
C GLU A 333 6.04 21.39 15.37
N PHE A 334 6.61 22.06 14.35
CA PHE A 334 6.04 22.04 13.00
C PHE A 334 6.40 20.78 12.23
N SER A 335 5.40 20.30 11.52
CA SER A 335 5.58 19.34 10.43
C SER A 335 5.79 20.06 9.10
N SER A 336 6.19 19.34 8.07
CA SER A 336 6.25 19.88 6.71
C SER A 336 5.79 18.86 5.68
N PHE A 337 5.31 19.33 4.54
CA PHE A 337 4.93 18.50 3.40
C PHE A 337 5.32 19.18 2.09
N TYR A 338 5.24 18.46 0.98
CA TYR A 338 5.41 19.03 -0.36
C TYR A 338 4.15 18.78 -1.18
N CYS A 339 3.54 19.85 -1.70
CA CYS A 339 2.36 19.80 -2.55
C CYS A 339 2.47 20.88 -3.63
N GLY A 340 2.90 20.48 -4.83
CA GLY A 340 3.29 21.40 -5.89
C GLY A 340 3.76 20.68 -7.17
N PRO A 341 4.20 21.43 -8.19
CA PRO A 341 4.78 20.87 -9.41
C PRO A 341 6.02 20.02 -9.13
N GLY A 342 6.23 18.91 -9.83
CA GLY A 342 7.46 18.12 -9.74
C GLY A 342 7.60 17.10 -10.86
N GLU A 343 8.61 16.24 -10.73
CA GLU A 343 8.89 15.14 -11.66
C GLU A 343 8.13 13.85 -11.29
N TYR A 344 7.63 13.13 -12.29
CA TYR A 344 7.15 11.76 -12.12
C TYR A 344 7.90 10.82 -13.05
N LEU A 345 8.03 9.57 -12.63
CA LEU A 345 8.42 8.46 -13.48
C LEU A 345 7.18 7.63 -13.83
N SER A 346 7.12 7.13 -15.05
CA SER A 346 6.07 6.20 -15.49
C SER A 346 6.62 5.23 -16.53
N VAL A 347 5.80 4.24 -16.90
CA VAL A 347 6.17 3.21 -17.87
C VAL A 347 5.17 3.21 -19.03
N ARG A 348 5.66 3.34 -20.26
CA ARG A 348 4.84 3.27 -21.48
C ARG A 348 5.38 2.21 -22.42
N GLY A 349 4.60 1.16 -22.67
CA GLY A 349 5.03 0.04 -23.53
C GLY A 349 6.27 -0.69 -23.00
N GLY A 350 6.50 -0.69 -21.68
CA GLY A 350 7.68 -1.27 -21.04
C GLY A 350 8.90 -0.34 -20.92
N TYR A 351 8.84 0.87 -21.48
CA TYR A 351 9.93 1.85 -21.40
C TYR A 351 9.68 2.86 -20.28
N PRO A 352 10.68 3.12 -19.40
CA PRO A 352 10.58 4.18 -18.43
C PRO A 352 10.65 5.55 -19.13
N PHE A 353 9.87 6.51 -18.66
CA PHE A 353 10.00 7.92 -19.06
C PHE A 353 9.74 8.84 -17.86
N SER A 354 10.32 10.03 -17.89
CA SER A 354 10.07 11.09 -16.92
C SER A 354 9.16 12.17 -17.52
N GLY A 355 8.37 12.82 -16.67
CA GLY A 355 7.55 13.96 -17.04
C GLY A 355 7.36 14.92 -15.87
N ASN A 356 6.80 16.09 -16.15
CA ASN A 356 6.46 17.09 -15.14
C ASN A 356 4.95 17.12 -14.91
N GLY A 357 4.54 17.19 -13.65
CA GLY A 357 3.13 17.22 -13.26
C GLY A 357 2.92 17.98 -11.95
N PHE A 358 1.66 18.31 -11.64
CA PHE A 358 1.31 18.81 -10.32
C PHE A 358 1.02 17.63 -9.39
N PHE A 359 1.72 17.55 -8.27
CA PHE A 359 1.48 16.51 -7.28
C PHE A 359 0.74 17.08 -6.07
N GLY A 360 -0.52 16.65 -5.93
CA GLY A 360 -1.23 16.69 -4.66
C GLY A 360 -0.88 15.50 -3.76
N CYS A 361 0.26 14.85 -4.00
CA CYS A 361 0.62 13.58 -3.36
C CYS A 361 1.04 13.82 -1.91
N PHE A 362 0.09 13.60 -1.01
CA PHE A 362 0.35 13.36 0.41
C PHE A 362 0.91 11.94 0.57
N GLY A 363 1.81 11.76 1.52
CA GLY A 363 2.49 10.49 1.80
C GLY A 363 4.01 10.59 1.75
N PRO A 364 4.64 10.39 0.58
CA PRO A 364 6.11 10.34 0.43
C PRO A 364 6.84 11.64 0.78
N THR A 365 6.09 12.72 0.96
CA THR A 365 6.58 14.08 1.23
C THR A 365 6.37 14.51 2.68
N LEU A 366 5.65 13.70 3.48
CA LEU A 366 5.26 14.06 4.84
C LEU A 366 6.45 13.90 5.78
N VAL A 367 6.80 14.99 6.46
CA VAL A 367 7.79 15.02 7.55
C VAL A 367 7.07 15.50 8.80
N LEU A 368 6.85 14.59 9.73
CA LEU A 368 6.02 14.77 10.90
C LEU A 368 6.88 15.25 12.08
N SER A 369 6.32 16.15 12.90
CA SER A 369 6.89 16.47 14.21
C SER A 369 6.53 15.39 15.22
N ARG A 370 7.24 15.39 16.35
CA ARG A 370 6.99 14.49 17.49
C ARG A 370 5.54 14.51 17.97
N ASP A 371 4.94 15.69 18.10
CA ASP A 371 3.55 15.83 18.60
C ASP A 371 2.53 15.16 17.66
N VAL A 372 2.72 15.30 16.34
CA VAL A 372 1.88 14.58 15.36
C VAL A 372 2.06 13.08 15.51
N LEU A 373 3.31 12.61 15.66
CA LEU A 373 3.59 11.18 15.82
C LEU A 373 2.91 10.60 17.06
N GLU A 374 3.03 11.26 18.21
CA GLU A 374 2.42 10.81 19.48
C GLU A 374 0.89 10.71 19.35
N LYS A 375 0.26 11.69 18.71
CA LYS A 375 -1.19 11.64 18.40
C LYS A 375 -1.55 10.47 17.50
N LEU A 376 -0.76 10.19 16.46
CA LEU A 376 -1.01 9.04 15.57
C LEU A 376 -0.92 7.70 16.32
N ILE A 377 0.05 7.55 17.23
CA ILE A 377 0.18 6.35 18.08
C ILE A 377 -1.05 6.18 18.99
N ILE A 378 -1.53 7.27 19.60
CA ILE A 378 -2.75 7.26 20.41
C ILE A 378 -3.95 6.86 19.56
N CYS A 379 -4.10 7.42 18.36
CA CYS A 379 -5.20 7.12 17.45
C CYS A 379 -5.17 5.67 16.94
N GLU A 380 -3.99 5.12 16.66
CA GLU A 380 -3.89 3.72 16.24
C GLU A 380 -4.30 2.75 17.36
N THR A 381 -3.84 3.03 18.58
CA THR A 381 -4.11 2.22 19.76
C THR A 381 -5.56 2.37 20.23
N ASN A 382 -6.12 3.58 20.12
CA ASN A 382 -7.47 3.94 20.54
C ASN A 382 -8.22 4.68 19.41
N PRO A 383 -8.74 3.98 18.38
CA PRO A 383 -9.38 4.62 17.22
C PRO A 383 -10.57 5.53 17.56
N HIS A 384 -11.23 5.29 18.69
CA HIS A 384 -12.33 6.13 19.19
C HIS A 384 -11.89 7.55 19.57
N MET A 385 -10.59 7.76 19.84
CA MET A 385 -10.02 9.07 20.17
C MET A 385 -9.83 9.98 18.95
N ILE A 386 -9.91 9.44 17.72
CA ILE A 386 -9.65 10.20 16.49
C ILE A 386 -10.54 11.46 16.41
N SER A 387 -11.84 11.31 16.68
CA SER A 387 -12.79 12.42 16.63
C SER A 387 -12.58 13.47 17.73
N GLN A 388 -11.97 13.07 18.85
CA GLN A 388 -11.62 13.97 19.94
C GLN A 388 -10.32 14.74 19.66
N ILE A 389 -9.32 14.04 19.13
CA ILE A 389 -8.00 14.60 18.82
C ILE A 389 -8.07 15.53 17.60
N SER A 390 -8.89 15.19 16.60
CA SER A 390 -9.14 16.03 15.43
C SER A 390 -10.63 15.99 15.03
N PRO A 391 -11.42 16.98 15.47
CA PRO A 391 -12.85 17.06 15.16
C PRO A 391 -13.20 17.22 13.66
N ARG A 392 -12.20 17.54 12.83
CA ARG A 392 -12.31 17.65 11.36
C ARG A 392 -12.33 16.27 10.70
N LEU A 393 -11.77 15.27 11.34
CA LEU A 393 -11.69 13.90 10.85
C LEU A 393 -13.01 13.15 11.15
N ARG A 394 -14.03 13.38 10.30
CA ARG A 394 -15.39 12.81 10.44
C ARG A 394 -15.70 11.60 9.54
N HIS A 395 -14.74 11.11 8.78
CA HIS A 395 -14.94 10.01 7.84
C HIS A 395 -14.43 8.67 8.39
N ALA A 396 -14.89 7.56 7.82
CA ALA A 396 -14.33 6.23 8.05
C ALA A 396 -13.30 5.91 6.97
N GLY A 397 -12.49 4.86 7.15
CA GLY A 397 -11.52 4.43 6.14
C GLY A 397 -10.07 4.78 6.41
N TYR A 398 -9.73 5.23 7.62
CA TYR A 398 -8.36 5.66 7.97
C TYR A 398 -7.31 4.53 7.94
N GLY A 399 -7.72 3.27 7.74
CA GLY A 399 -6.79 2.18 7.48
C GLY A 399 -6.13 2.27 6.09
N PHE A 400 -6.78 2.94 5.13
CA PHE A 400 -6.27 3.09 3.75
C PHE A 400 -6.39 4.53 3.20
N THR A 401 -6.53 5.49 4.10
CA THR A 401 -6.52 6.94 3.80
C THR A 401 -5.62 7.66 4.79
N GLU A 402 -4.57 6.97 5.24
CA GLU A 402 -3.61 7.38 6.25
C GLU A 402 -2.87 8.66 5.86
N ASP A 403 -2.58 8.87 4.57
CA ASP A 403 -1.90 10.10 4.12
C ASP A 403 -2.76 11.34 4.39
N SER A 404 -4.06 11.25 4.11
CA SER A 404 -5.04 12.30 4.44
C SER A 404 -5.20 12.47 5.95
N PHE A 405 -5.22 11.36 6.69
CA PHE A 405 -5.30 11.35 8.15
C PHE A 405 -4.09 12.05 8.80
N MET A 406 -2.87 11.65 8.40
CA MET A 406 -1.61 12.25 8.84
C MET A 406 -1.54 13.72 8.46
N HIS A 407 -1.87 14.07 7.22
CA HIS A 407 -1.84 15.45 6.76
C HIS A 407 -2.82 16.34 7.55
N MET A 408 -4.05 15.88 7.80
CA MET A 408 -4.99 16.64 8.62
C MET A 408 -4.48 16.84 10.05
N MET A 409 -3.88 15.79 10.64
CA MET A 409 -3.24 15.88 11.96
C MET A 409 -2.09 16.90 11.98
N MET A 410 -1.28 16.94 10.92
CA MET A 410 -0.23 17.92 10.71
C MET A 410 -0.78 19.35 10.57
N LEU A 411 -1.93 19.53 9.90
CA LEU A 411 -2.58 20.85 9.79
C LEU A 411 -3.12 21.35 11.13
N ASP A 412 -3.72 20.46 11.93
CA ASP A 412 -4.24 20.80 13.26
C ASP A 412 -3.11 21.10 14.25
N THR A 413 -1.98 20.40 14.12
CA THR A 413 -0.80 20.56 15.00
C THR A 413 0.15 21.67 14.55
N GLY A 414 0.19 21.99 13.26
CA GLY A 414 1.10 22.98 12.66
C GLY A 414 1.97 22.36 11.59
N SER A 415 1.81 22.87 10.37
CA SER A 415 2.63 22.43 9.24
C SER A 415 2.82 23.51 8.19
N SER A 416 3.80 23.30 7.32
CA SER A 416 4.08 24.21 6.20
C SER A 416 4.42 23.45 4.91
N ASN A 417 3.91 23.97 3.80
CA ASN A 417 4.20 23.45 2.46
C ASN A 417 5.59 23.94 2.01
N ARG A 418 6.47 23.01 1.63
CA ARG A 418 7.84 23.25 1.18
C ARG A 418 7.98 23.67 -0.27
N THR A 419 6.89 23.69 -1.04
CA THR A 419 6.92 23.91 -2.50
C THR A 419 7.70 25.15 -2.90
N ARG A 420 7.37 26.31 -2.30
CA ARG A 420 8.05 27.58 -2.61
C ARG A 420 9.55 27.51 -2.29
N TYR A 421 9.88 26.94 -1.14
CA TYR A 421 11.27 26.80 -0.70
C TYR A 421 12.11 25.94 -1.64
N VAL A 422 11.57 24.79 -2.08
CA VAL A 422 12.24 23.89 -3.03
C VAL A 422 12.45 24.57 -4.38
N GLN A 423 11.46 25.34 -4.85
CA GLN A 423 11.55 26.11 -6.10
C GLN A 423 12.64 27.19 -6.02
N GLU A 424 12.72 27.93 -4.91
CA GLU A 424 13.73 28.96 -4.67
C GLU A 424 15.16 28.37 -4.59
N MET A 425 15.30 27.13 -4.10
CA MET A 425 16.60 26.46 -4.02
C MET A 425 17.10 25.86 -5.35
N ALA A 426 16.26 25.75 -6.38
CA ALA A 426 16.60 25.17 -7.68
C ALA A 426 17.34 23.82 -7.57
N LEU A 427 16.86 22.92 -6.71
CA LEU A 427 17.48 21.61 -6.49
C LEU A 427 17.47 20.78 -7.79
N PRO A 428 18.60 20.15 -8.20
CA PRO A 428 18.68 19.39 -9.46
C PRO A 428 17.66 18.24 -9.60
N MET A 429 17.34 17.59 -8.48
CA MET A 429 16.29 16.59 -8.35
C MET A 429 15.86 16.58 -6.88
N HIS A 430 14.58 16.81 -6.61
CA HIS A 430 14.05 16.81 -5.23
C HIS A 430 13.40 15.47 -4.88
N LEU A 431 12.35 15.12 -5.61
CA LEU A 431 11.55 13.92 -5.49
C LEU A 431 10.94 13.62 -6.86
N ALA A 432 11.07 12.38 -7.33
CA ALA A 432 10.35 11.91 -8.50
C ALA A 432 9.37 10.80 -8.11
N ILE A 433 8.09 11.05 -8.37
CA ILE A 433 6.98 10.16 -8.00
C ILE A 433 6.85 9.03 -9.02
N GLN A 434 6.90 7.78 -8.58
CA GLN A 434 6.66 6.63 -9.45
C GLN A 434 5.16 6.40 -9.63
N THR A 435 4.63 6.62 -10.84
CA THR A 435 3.18 6.49 -11.11
C THR A 435 2.79 5.14 -11.68
N GLY A 436 3.75 4.37 -12.20
CA GLY A 436 3.51 3.07 -12.84
C GLY A 436 3.52 1.87 -11.89
N ASN A 437 3.96 2.05 -10.65
CA ASN A 437 4.14 0.95 -9.70
C ASN A 437 3.06 0.96 -8.61
N ALA A 438 2.58 -0.23 -8.27
CA ALA A 438 1.68 -0.41 -7.13
C ALA A 438 2.51 -0.44 -5.84
N SER A 439 2.22 0.48 -4.92
CA SER A 439 2.88 0.64 -3.61
C SER A 439 1.97 0.29 -2.45
N VAL A 440 2.56 -0.23 -1.38
CA VAL A 440 1.84 -0.54 -0.14
C VAL A 440 1.51 0.71 0.64
N MET A 441 2.41 1.68 0.60
CA MET A 441 2.18 3.00 1.17
C MET A 441 1.09 3.79 0.43
N ARG A 442 0.60 3.27 -0.71
CA ARG A 442 -0.54 3.79 -1.49
C ARG A 442 -1.70 2.79 -1.62
N GLY A 443 -1.63 1.66 -0.90
CA GLY A 443 -2.66 0.62 -0.91
C GLY A 443 -2.81 -0.17 -2.23
N GLY A 444 -1.87 -0.04 -3.18
CA GLY A 444 -1.96 -0.65 -4.51
C GLY A 444 -1.71 -2.16 -4.54
N LEU A 445 -1.07 -2.73 -3.51
CA LEU A 445 -0.72 -4.16 -3.46
C LEU A 445 -1.59 -4.99 -2.50
N VAL A 446 -2.58 -4.38 -1.86
CA VAL A 446 -3.43 -5.09 -0.89
C VAL A 446 -4.61 -5.79 -1.57
N PRO A 447 -4.83 -7.09 -1.31
CA PRO A 447 -6.02 -7.81 -1.78
C PRO A 447 -7.34 -7.18 -1.31
N GLY A 448 -8.43 -7.38 -2.07
CA GLY A 448 -9.74 -6.79 -1.77
C GLY A 448 -10.35 -7.27 -0.45
N ASP A 449 -10.17 -8.56 -0.11
CA ASP A 449 -10.56 -9.15 1.18
C ASP A 449 -9.80 -8.51 2.34
N PHE A 450 -8.50 -8.26 2.15
CA PHE A 450 -7.66 -7.56 3.11
C PHE A 450 -8.14 -6.12 3.33
N ARG A 451 -8.38 -5.40 2.23
CA ARG A 451 -8.85 -4.01 2.27
C ARG A 451 -10.21 -3.88 2.95
N GLY A 452 -11.13 -4.81 2.68
CA GLY A 452 -12.46 -4.81 3.31
C GLY A 452 -12.41 -4.95 4.83
N ARG A 453 -11.58 -5.87 5.36
CA ARG A 453 -11.46 -6.12 6.80
C ARG A 453 -10.72 -5.01 7.54
N ASN A 454 -9.74 -4.39 6.89
CA ASN A 454 -8.87 -3.38 7.48
C ASN A 454 -9.24 -1.95 7.05
N TRP A 455 -10.44 -1.74 6.50
CA TRP A 455 -10.87 -0.42 6.01
C TRP A 455 -10.71 0.66 7.08
N ASN A 456 -11.13 0.34 8.31
CA ASN A 456 -10.88 1.15 9.48
C ASN A 456 -9.65 0.64 10.25
N ILE A 457 -9.05 1.54 11.03
CA ILE A 457 -8.02 1.17 12.00
C ILE A 457 -8.64 0.16 12.97
N SER A 458 -8.00 -1.01 13.09
CA SER A 458 -8.43 -2.11 13.95
C SER A 458 -7.33 -2.42 14.95
N THR A 459 -7.67 -2.83 16.17
CA THR A 459 -6.71 -3.39 17.14
C THR A 459 -6.77 -4.92 17.18
N ASN A 460 -7.64 -5.54 16.39
CA ASN A 460 -7.83 -6.98 16.39
C ASN A 460 -6.72 -7.69 15.58
N GLN A 461 -5.94 -8.55 16.26
CA GLN A 461 -4.86 -9.32 15.65
C GLN A 461 -5.34 -10.29 14.56
N VAL A 462 -6.60 -10.72 14.59
CA VAL A 462 -7.19 -11.58 13.53
C VAL A 462 -7.21 -10.87 12.17
N ASN A 463 -7.17 -9.54 12.15
CA ASN A 463 -7.10 -8.76 10.93
C ASN A 463 -5.66 -8.55 10.42
N GLU A 464 -4.66 -9.11 11.10
CA GLU A 464 -3.29 -9.14 10.63
C GLU A 464 -3.09 -10.27 9.62
N GLU A 465 -2.41 -9.97 8.52
CA GLU A 465 -1.93 -10.97 7.58
C GLU A 465 -0.51 -11.39 7.96
N ARG A 466 -0.35 -12.70 8.14
CA ARG A 466 0.93 -13.36 8.45
C ARG A 466 1.27 -14.32 7.31
N LEU A 467 2.53 -14.31 6.88
CA LEU A 467 3.06 -15.31 5.96
C LEU A 467 4.01 -16.21 6.75
N MET A 468 3.77 -17.51 6.66
CA MET A 468 4.55 -18.51 7.38
C MET A 468 5.20 -19.44 6.36
N GLU A 469 6.48 -19.70 6.52
CA GLU A 469 7.17 -20.75 5.79
C GLU A 469 6.95 -22.05 6.54
N VAL A 470 6.33 -23.03 5.89
CA VAL A 470 5.94 -24.29 6.51
C VAL A 470 6.66 -25.44 5.83
N HIS A 471 7.33 -26.26 6.64
CA HIS A 471 7.99 -27.48 6.22
C HIS A 471 7.25 -28.70 6.79
N HIS A 472 6.56 -29.40 5.89
CA HIS A 472 5.87 -30.65 6.15
C HIS A 472 6.69 -31.83 5.54
N PRO A 473 6.65 -33.05 6.09
CA PRO A 473 7.41 -34.18 5.53
C PRO A 473 7.12 -34.49 4.05
N GLN A 474 5.94 -34.10 3.56
CA GLN A 474 5.49 -34.34 2.19
C GLN A 474 5.57 -33.11 1.28
N TRP A 475 5.73 -31.92 1.84
CA TRP A 475 5.70 -30.67 1.08
C TRP A 475 6.34 -29.52 1.85
N HIS A 476 6.77 -28.50 1.11
CA HIS A 476 7.29 -27.26 1.66
C HIS A 476 6.59 -26.12 0.93
N ASP A 477 6.02 -25.17 1.66
CA ASP A 477 5.18 -24.12 1.07
C ASP A 477 5.11 -22.88 1.97
N ILE A 478 4.62 -21.77 1.41
CA ILE A 478 4.23 -20.58 2.16
C ILE A 478 2.74 -20.67 2.47
N VAL A 479 2.39 -20.50 3.74
CA VAL A 479 1.02 -20.44 4.23
C VAL A 479 0.68 -19.00 4.59
N ARG A 480 -0.31 -18.44 3.91
CA ARG A 480 -0.93 -17.15 4.27
C ARG A 480 -1.98 -17.39 5.33
N VAL A 481 -1.81 -16.78 6.49
CA VAL A 481 -2.77 -16.76 7.59
C VAL A 481 -3.42 -15.38 7.62
N PHE A 482 -4.74 -15.33 7.43
CA PHE A 482 -5.48 -14.08 7.42
C PHE A 482 -6.94 -14.30 7.85
N GLY A 483 -7.41 -13.52 8.82
CA GLY A 483 -8.68 -13.81 9.47
C GLY A 483 -8.60 -15.13 10.25
N ASN A 484 -9.64 -15.94 10.14
CA ASN A 484 -9.68 -17.28 10.74
C ASN A 484 -9.31 -18.38 9.73
N ARG A 485 -8.65 -18.01 8.62
CA ARG A 485 -8.32 -18.94 7.53
C ARG A 485 -6.84 -18.91 7.21
N ALA A 486 -6.33 -20.06 6.82
CA ALA A 486 -5.00 -20.24 6.26
C ALA A 486 -5.11 -20.80 4.85
N ARG A 487 -4.18 -20.43 3.98
CA ARG A 487 -4.14 -20.89 2.58
C ARG A 487 -2.70 -21.09 2.13
N ARG A 488 -2.45 -22.23 1.48
CA ARG A 488 -1.18 -22.56 0.83
C ARG A 488 -1.03 -21.84 -0.50
N PHE A 489 0.18 -21.41 -0.85
CA PHE A 489 0.43 -20.71 -2.11
C PHE A 489 0.62 -21.64 -3.31
N GLU A 490 1.30 -22.78 -3.17
CA GLU A 490 1.54 -23.64 -4.35
C GLU A 490 0.32 -24.47 -4.77
N ARG A 491 -0.48 -24.93 -3.79
CA ARG A 491 -1.57 -25.91 -4.01
C ARG A 491 -2.97 -25.37 -3.78
N ASP A 492 -3.08 -24.17 -3.22
CA ASP A 492 -4.35 -23.55 -2.88
C ASP A 492 -5.19 -24.24 -1.80
N ASP A 493 -4.60 -25.18 -1.06
CA ASP A 493 -5.30 -25.84 0.05
C ASP A 493 -5.62 -24.82 1.15
N GLU A 494 -6.86 -24.84 1.64
CA GLU A 494 -7.32 -23.98 2.72
C GLU A 494 -7.49 -24.73 4.04
N ALA A 495 -7.39 -23.99 5.15
CA ALA A 495 -7.60 -24.50 6.50
C ALA A 495 -8.27 -23.47 7.41
N ASP A 496 -9.02 -23.94 8.39
CA ASP A 496 -9.40 -23.13 9.55
C ASP A 496 -8.20 -22.95 10.49
N VAL A 497 -7.99 -21.71 10.95
CA VAL A 497 -6.98 -21.41 11.97
C VAL A 497 -7.62 -21.68 13.33
N LEU A 498 -7.24 -22.79 13.98
CA LEU A 498 -7.77 -23.14 15.31
C LEU A 498 -7.05 -22.36 16.41
N SER A 499 -5.74 -22.17 16.27
CA SER A 499 -4.93 -21.33 17.15
C SER A 499 -3.67 -20.87 16.44
N VAL A 500 -3.24 -19.64 16.74
CA VAL A 500 -2.00 -19.06 16.24
C VAL A 500 -1.30 -18.29 17.36
N THR A 501 -0.03 -18.60 17.56
CA THR A 501 0.91 -17.86 18.42
C THR A 501 2.21 -17.64 17.64
N ASP A 502 3.14 -16.85 18.20
CA ASP A 502 4.43 -16.62 17.55
C ASP A 502 5.30 -17.89 17.46
N GLU A 503 5.01 -18.91 18.26
CA GLU A 503 5.80 -20.16 18.34
C GLU A 503 5.07 -21.38 17.74
N LYS A 504 3.75 -21.33 17.59
CA LYS A 504 2.95 -22.48 17.18
C LYS A 504 1.69 -22.05 16.42
N ILE A 505 1.34 -22.81 15.40
CA ILE A 505 0.05 -22.70 14.71
C ILE A 505 -0.64 -24.06 14.61
N THR A 506 -1.95 -24.08 14.80
CA THR A 506 -2.79 -25.27 14.63
C THR A 506 -3.82 -25.00 13.54
N LEU A 507 -3.78 -25.80 12.48
CA LEU A 507 -4.60 -25.67 11.29
C LEU A 507 -5.50 -26.89 11.15
N LYS A 508 -6.78 -26.67 10.87
CA LYS A 508 -7.68 -27.73 10.40
C LYS A 508 -7.81 -27.61 8.89
N TRP A 509 -7.06 -28.41 8.15
CA TRP A 509 -7.12 -28.48 6.70
C TRP A 509 -8.46 -29.02 6.25
N ASP A 510 -9.05 -28.36 5.26
CA ASP A 510 -10.32 -28.77 4.67
C ASP A 510 -10.23 -30.17 4.03
N CYS A 511 -9.01 -30.56 3.63
CA CYS A 511 -8.72 -31.74 2.82
C CYS A 511 -8.19 -32.96 3.59
N TRP A 512 -7.58 -32.81 4.78
CA TRP A 512 -7.01 -33.98 5.50
C TRP A 512 -6.90 -33.83 7.02
N GLY A 513 -7.60 -32.87 7.64
CA GLY A 513 -7.75 -32.82 9.10
C GLY A 513 -6.80 -31.85 9.80
N VAL A 514 -6.58 -32.08 11.10
CA VAL A 514 -5.91 -31.13 11.98
C VAL A 514 -4.41 -31.40 12.03
N GLU A 515 -3.60 -30.38 11.80
CA GLU A 515 -2.15 -30.40 11.92
C GLU A 515 -1.65 -29.23 12.77
N ALA A 516 -0.61 -29.49 13.56
CA ALA A 516 0.04 -28.48 14.40
C ALA A 516 1.50 -28.31 13.98
N PHE A 517 1.90 -27.05 13.77
CA PHE A 517 3.24 -26.68 13.36
C PHE A 517 3.91 -25.83 14.43
N LYS A 518 5.19 -26.09 14.70
CA LYS A 518 6.00 -25.36 15.67
C LYS A 518 7.12 -24.62 14.94
N LYS A 519 7.32 -23.35 15.30
CA LYS A 519 8.39 -22.51 14.79
C LYS A 519 9.75 -22.99 15.32
N MET A 520 10.76 -22.97 14.47
CA MET A 520 12.17 -23.21 14.81
C MET A 520 12.95 -21.89 14.83
N GLU A 521 14.20 -21.95 15.31
CA GLU A 521 15.06 -20.76 15.46
C GLU A 521 15.31 -19.99 14.15
N ASP A 522 15.27 -20.70 13.01
CA ASP A 522 15.41 -20.12 11.68
C ASP A 522 14.15 -19.36 11.22
N GLY A 523 13.05 -19.42 11.98
CA GLY A 523 11.77 -18.78 11.67
C GLY A 523 10.82 -19.66 10.85
N THR A 524 11.22 -20.87 10.47
CA THR A 524 10.41 -21.82 9.70
C THR A 524 9.54 -22.67 10.64
N PHE A 525 8.30 -22.95 10.23
CA PHE A 525 7.36 -23.79 10.98
C PHE A 525 7.44 -25.24 10.52
N TYR A 526 7.69 -26.17 11.44
CA TYR A 526 7.78 -27.60 11.16
C TYR A 526 6.61 -28.34 11.79
N LEU A 527 6.14 -29.40 11.14
CA LEU A 527 5.10 -30.27 11.69
C LEU A 527 5.55 -30.84 13.05
N SER A 528 4.70 -30.71 14.08
CA SER A 528 4.98 -31.22 15.42
C SER A 528 4.84 -32.74 15.48
N SER A 529 5.74 -33.43 16.18
CA SER A 529 5.67 -34.88 16.43
C SER A 529 4.33 -35.23 17.11
N GLY A 530 3.49 -36.04 16.46
CA GLY A 530 2.11 -36.35 16.91
C GLY A 530 1.01 -35.45 16.31
N GLY A 531 1.36 -34.58 15.35
CA GLY A 531 0.46 -33.59 14.77
C GLY A 531 -0.59 -34.11 13.78
N ARG A 532 -0.53 -35.37 13.35
CA ARG A 532 -1.68 -36.00 12.68
C ARG A 532 -2.55 -36.66 13.75
N GLN A 533 -3.62 -36.00 14.15
CA GLN A 533 -4.78 -36.74 14.60
C GLN A 533 -5.52 -37.18 13.34
N GLU A 534 -5.32 -38.44 12.94
CA GLU A 534 -6.22 -39.08 11.98
C GLU A 534 -7.62 -39.07 12.60
N GLU A 535 -8.50 -38.22 12.06
CA GLU A 535 -9.93 -38.39 12.26
C GLU A 535 -10.33 -39.79 11.76
N PRO A 536 -11.36 -40.42 12.38
CA PRO A 536 -11.75 -41.77 12.04
C PRO A 536 -12.06 -41.86 10.55
N PHE A 537 -11.55 -42.91 9.89
CA PHE A 537 -11.84 -43.33 8.51
C PHE A 537 -12.95 -42.49 7.85
N SER A 538 -12.58 -41.60 6.92
CA SER A 538 -13.57 -40.96 6.06
C SER A 538 -14.46 -42.06 5.46
N PRO A 539 -15.79 -41.92 5.50
CA PRO A 539 -16.69 -42.96 5.03
C PRO A 539 -16.33 -43.35 3.60
N ARG A 540 -16.31 -44.66 3.32
CA ARG A 540 -16.09 -45.17 1.96
C ARG A 540 -17.05 -44.46 1.01
N LYS A 541 -16.50 -44.06 -0.14
CA LYS A 541 -17.25 -43.34 -1.17
C LYS A 541 -17.64 -44.32 -2.25
N LYS A 542 -18.85 -44.17 -2.78
CA LYS A 542 -19.29 -44.90 -3.96
C LYS A 542 -18.80 -44.16 -5.19
N VAL A 543 -17.99 -44.80 -6.01
CA VAL A 543 -17.37 -44.19 -7.18
C VAL A 543 -17.73 -44.98 -8.44
N ALA A 544 -18.29 -44.31 -9.44
CA ALA A 544 -18.54 -44.89 -10.75
C ALA A 544 -17.38 -44.58 -11.71
N VAL A 545 -16.86 -45.60 -12.39
CA VAL A 545 -15.87 -45.46 -13.46
C VAL A 545 -16.53 -45.78 -14.80
N LEU A 546 -16.51 -44.82 -15.72
CA LEU A 546 -17.07 -44.96 -17.06
C LEU A 546 -15.96 -45.34 -18.03
N PHE A 547 -16.14 -46.44 -18.75
CA PHE A 547 -15.17 -46.95 -19.72
C PHE A 547 -15.86 -47.37 -21.01
N ILE A 548 -15.46 -46.80 -22.16
CA ILE A 548 -16.02 -47.15 -23.48
C ILE A 548 -15.05 -48.08 -24.20
N ALA A 549 -15.52 -49.27 -24.56
CA ALA A 549 -14.73 -50.29 -25.26
C ALA A 549 -15.56 -50.97 -26.36
N THR A 550 -15.80 -50.26 -27.45
CA THR A 550 -16.50 -50.80 -28.62
C THR A 550 -15.56 -51.30 -29.71
N GLY A 551 -16.00 -52.27 -30.51
CA GLY A 551 -15.22 -52.87 -31.58
C GLY A 551 -13.89 -53.42 -31.08
N ARG A 552 -12.78 -53.01 -31.71
CA ARG A 552 -11.43 -53.51 -31.36
C ARG A 552 -10.85 -52.88 -30.08
N TYR A 553 -11.49 -51.84 -29.50
CA TYR A 553 -11.03 -51.25 -28.23
C TYR A 553 -11.28 -52.16 -27.02
N MET A 554 -12.07 -53.22 -27.16
CA MET A 554 -12.25 -54.24 -26.11
C MET A 554 -10.92 -54.86 -25.65
N THR A 555 -9.89 -54.90 -26.51
CA THR A 555 -8.57 -55.44 -26.18
C THR A 555 -7.88 -54.75 -24.99
N PHE A 556 -8.31 -53.55 -24.60
CA PHE A 556 -7.70 -52.80 -23.49
C PHE A 556 -8.40 -53.02 -22.15
N TRP A 557 -9.60 -53.60 -22.14
CA TRP A 557 -10.44 -53.69 -20.96
C TRP A 557 -9.83 -54.55 -19.85
N GLU A 558 -9.39 -55.77 -20.18
CA GLU A 558 -8.89 -56.73 -19.18
C GLU A 558 -7.71 -56.17 -18.37
N GLU A 559 -6.71 -55.62 -19.07
CA GLU A 559 -5.53 -55.05 -18.43
C GLU A 559 -5.86 -53.76 -17.66
N PHE A 560 -6.74 -52.92 -18.19
CA PHE A 560 -7.23 -51.74 -17.48
C PHE A 560 -7.93 -52.13 -16.18
N TYR A 561 -8.86 -53.08 -16.24
CA TYR A 561 -9.65 -53.51 -15.09
C TYR A 561 -8.76 -54.07 -13.99
N ALA A 562 -7.83 -54.97 -14.34
CA ALA A 562 -6.86 -55.53 -13.39
C ALA A 562 -6.01 -54.43 -12.72
N ALA A 563 -5.46 -53.49 -13.51
CA ALA A 563 -4.64 -52.41 -12.98
C ALA A 563 -5.45 -51.40 -12.13
N SER A 564 -6.69 -51.11 -12.53
CA SER A 564 -7.58 -50.22 -11.79
C SER A 564 -7.91 -50.79 -10.41
N LYS A 565 -8.20 -52.10 -10.31
CA LYS A 565 -8.40 -52.77 -9.01
C LYS A 565 -7.17 -52.68 -8.09
N GLN A 566 -5.97 -52.65 -8.66
CA GLN A 566 -4.72 -52.58 -7.91
C GLN A 566 -4.39 -51.16 -7.43
N TYR A 567 -4.68 -50.13 -8.24
CA TYR A 567 -4.12 -48.80 -8.04
C TYR A 567 -5.15 -47.69 -7.82
N PHE A 568 -6.38 -47.85 -8.30
CA PHE A 568 -7.37 -46.78 -8.33
C PHE A 568 -8.33 -46.86 -7.15
N LEU A 569 -8.25 -45.89 -6.24
CA LEU A 569 -9.16 -45.68 -5.11
C LEU A 569 -9.43 -46.95 -4.28
N THR A 570 -8.39 -47.74 -3.99
CA THR A 570 -8.48 -49.06 -3.34
C THR A 570 -9.14 -49.07 -1.95
N GLY A 571 -9.29 -47.91 -1.31
CA GLY A 571 -10.03 -47.73 -0.05
C GLY A 571 -11.52 -47.41 -0.21
N HIS A 572 -12.05 -47.34 -1.43
CA HIS A 572 -13.42 -46.91 -1.76
C HIS A 572 -14.19 -47.98 -2.53
N ASP A 573 -15.50 -47.82 -2.61
CA ASP A 573 -16.39 -48.75 -3.32
C ASP A 573 -16.47 -48.30 -4.78
N VAL A 574 -15.55 -48.82 -5.60
CA VAL A 574 -15.45 -48.51 -7.03
C VAL A 574 -16.28 -49.50 -7.85
N HIS A 575 -17.17 -48.98 -8.69
CA HIS A 575 -17.99 -49.75 -9.63
C HIS A 575 -17.74 -49.28 -11.06
N TYR A 576 -17.63 -50.21 -12.00
CA TYR A 576 -17.30 -49.91 -13.40
C TYR A 576 -18.54 -50.02 -14.28
N PHE A 577 -18.70 -49.07 -15.19
CA PHE A 577 -19.70 -49.09 -16.26
C PHE A 577 -18.96 -49.29 -17.58
N LEU A 578 -19.02 -50.52 -18.10
CA LEU A 578 -18.39 -50.91 -19.34
C LEU A 578 -19.37 -50.75 -20.50
N PHE A 579 -19.18 -49.72 -21.31
CA PHE A 579 -20.00 -49.45 -22.49
C PHE A 579 -19.43 -50.17 -23.71
N THR A 580 -20.17 -51.15 -24.26
CA THR A 580 -19.67 -51.98 -25.36
C THR A 580 -20.77 -52.53 -26.29
N ASP A 581 -20.37 -52.91 -27.50
CA ASP A 581 -21.16 -53.61 -28.53
C ASP A 581 -20.98 -55.14 -28.49
N HIS A 582 -20.06 -55.64 -27.64
CA HIS A 582 -19.82 -57.08 -27.49
C HIS A 582 -20.90 -57.75 -26.62
N PRO A 583 -21.56 -58.83 -27.10
CA PRO A 583 -22.71 -59.42 -26.42
C PRO A 583 -22.34 -60.32 -25.22
N GLU A 584 -21.10 -60.82 -25.16
CA GLU A 584 -20.64 -61.87 -24.23
C GLU A 584 -19.28 -61.48 -23.60
N VAL A 585 -19.30 -60.54 -22.66
CA VAL A 585 -18.12 -60.18 -21.87
C VAL A 585 -18.33 -60.72 -20.46
N GLU A 586 -17.46 -61.63 -20.01
CA GLU A 586 -17.44 -62.03 -18.60
C GLU A 586 -16.91 -60.86 -17.76
N THR A 587 -17.68 -60.44 -16.76
CA THR A 587 -17.32 -59.31 -15.90
C THR A 587 -17.44 -59.67 -14.43
N GLY A 588 -16.70 -58.97 -13.56
CA GLY A 588 -16.86 -59.10 -12.10
C GLY A 588 -18.16 -58.49 -11.60
N ASP A 589 -18.52 -58.77 -10.34
CA ASP A 589 -19.74 -58.28 -9.69
C ASP A 589 -19.79 -56.74 -9.54
N ASP A 590 -18.63 -56.08 -9.58
CA ASP A 590 -18.44 -54.63 -9.54
C ASP A 590 -18.42 -53.98 -10.93
N VAL A 591 -18.91 -54.67 -11.96
CA VAL A 591 -18.97 -54.19 -13.34
C VAL A 591 -20.39 -54.30 -13.88
N THR A 592 -20.97 -53.18 -14.31
CA THR A 592 -22.20 -53.13 -15.09
C THR A 592 -21.87 -53.06 -16.57
N LEU A 593 -22.29 -54.07 -17.32
CA LEU A 593 -22.21 -54.08 -18.78
C LEU A 593 -23.33 -53.23 -19.38
N VAL A 594 -22.97 -52.14 -20.07
CA VAL A 594 -23.91 -51.24 -20.74
C VAL A 594 -23.83 -51.47 -22.25
N ARG A 595 -24.85 -52.12 -22.81
CA ARG A 595 -24.91 -52.39 -24.25
C ARG A 595 -25.12 -51.10 -25.04
N LYS A 596 -24.24 -50.83 -26.00
CA LYS A 596 -24.37 -49.74 -26.97
C LYS A 596 -23.91 -50.18 -28.36
N PRO A 597 -24.44 -49.61 -29.44
CA PRO A 597 -23.94 -49.87 -30.79
C PRO A 597 -22.54 -49.26 -30.98
N PHE A 598 -21.75 -49.81 -31.90
CA PHE A 598 -20.51 -49.20 -32.38
C PHE A 598 -20.82 -47.93 -33.21
N TYR A 599 -20.15 -46.82 -32.91
CA TYR A 599 -20.20 -45.63 -33.76
C TYR A 599 -18.90 -45.42 -34.53
N PRO A 600 -18.96 -45.08 -35.83
CA PRO A 600 -17.76 -44.78 -36.60
C PRO A 600 -17.05 -43.53 -36.06
N TRP A 601 -15.74 -43.47 -36.23
CA TRP A 601 -14.96 -42.28 -35.87
C TRP A 601 -15.43 -41.04 -36.67
N PRO A 602 -15.61 -39.86 -36.04
CA PRO A 602 -15.34 -39.51 -34.64
C PRO A 602 -16.57 -39.56 -33.71
N MET A 603 -17.70 -40.14 -34.14
CA MET A 603 -18.94 -40.14 -33.34
C MET A 603 -18.77 -40.83 -31.99
N GLU A 604 -17.91 -41.84 -31.93
CA GLU A 604 -17.67 -42.58 -30.69
C GLU A 604 -17.00 -41.75 -29.59
N THR A 605 -16.14 -40.82 -29.99
CA THR A 605 -15.52 -39.87 -29.06
C THR A 605 -16.46 -38.71 -28.77
N LEU A 606 -17.12 -38.20 -29.81
CA LEU A 606 -17.93 -36.98 -29.76
C LEU A 606 -19.22 -37.16 -28.94
N ARG A 607 -19.89 -38.32 -29.06
CA ARG A 607 -21.19 -38.62 -28.41
C ARG A 607 -21.04 -39.32 -27.06
N ARG A 608 -19.85 -39.34 -26.46
CA ARG A 608 -19.60 -40.02 -25.18
C ARG A 608 -20.46 -39.46 -24.04
N PHE A 609 -20.68 -38.15 -24.00
CA PHE A 609 -21.48 -37.52 -22.95
C PHE A 609 -22.95 -37.93 -23.03
N GLU A 610 -23.49 -38.06 -24.25
CA GLU A 610 -24.82 -38.64 -24.49
C GLU A 610 -24.88 -40.11 -24.08
N THR A 611 -23.81 -40.87 -24.39
CA THR A 611 -23.70 -42.28 -23.99
C THR A 611 -23.72 -42.43 -22.47
N PHE A 612 -23.01 -41.58 -21.71
CA PHE A 612 -23.02 -41.65 -20.25
C PHE A 612 -24.40 -41.35 -19.65
N LEU A 613 -25.19 -40.51 -20.33
CA LEU A 613 -26.54 -40.17 -19.87
C LEU A 613 -27.55 -41.29 -20.04
N THR A 614 -27.24 -42.39 -20.75
CA THR A 614 -28.15 -43.53 -20.90
C THR A 614 -28.30 -44.37 -19.63
N VAL A 615 -27.40 -44.18 -18.65
CA VAL A 615 -27.41 -44.82 -17.33
C VAL A 615 -27.40 -43.78 -16.21
N ARG A 616 -28.00 -42.61 -16.49
CA ARG A 616 -27.98 -41.46 -15.58
C ARG A 616 -28.60 -41.81 -14.23
N GLU A 617 -29.71 -42.52 -14.23
CA GLU A 617 -30.49 -42.88 -13.05
C GLU A 617 -29.67 -43.74 -12.08
N GLU A 618 -28.85 -44.65 -12.60
CA GLU A 618 -27.89 -45.44 -11.81
C GLU A 618 -26.73 -44.56 -11.33
N LEU A 619 -26.16 -43.75 -12.22
CA LEU A 619 -25.00 -42.90 -11.91
C LEU A 619 -25.29 -41.84 -10.84
N GLN A 620 -26.54 -41.39 -10.70
CA GLN A 620 -26.95 -40.44 -9.65
C GLN A 620 -26.81 -40.99 -8.23
N GLN A 621 -26.67 -42.31 -8.07
CA GLN A 621 -26.55 -42.97 -6.76
C GLN A 621 -25.11 -43.00 -6.22
N TYR A 622 -24.14 -42.58 -7.02
CA TYR A 622 -22.73 -42.54 -6.66
C TYR A 622 -22.33 -41.17 -6.10
N ASP A 623 -21.29 -41.12 -5.29
CA ASP A 623 -20.73 -39.86 -4.79
C ASP A 623 -19.94 -39.16 -5.89
N TYR A 624 -19.14 -39.93 -6.65
CA TYR A 624 -18.27 -39.43 -7.71
C TYR A 624 -18.36 -40.27 -8.97
N ILE A 625 -18.16 -39.63 -10.12
CA ILE A 625 -18.11 -40.27 -11.43
C ILE A 625 -16.81 -39.88 -12.11
N TYR A 626 -16.09 -40.85 -12.67
CA TYR A 626 -14.87 -40.63 -13.45
C TYR A 626 -14.94 -41.33 -14.79
N PHE A 627 -14.67 -40.62 -15.88
CA PHE A 627 -14.42 -41.22 -17.17
C PHE A 627 -12.94 -41.47 -17.38
N MET A 628 -12.60 -42.68 -17.82
CA MET A 628 -11.26 -43.07 -18.25
C MET A 628 -11.29 -43.52 -19.69
N ASN A 629 -10.45 -42.91 -20.53
CA ASN A 629 -10.35 -43.28 -21.93
C ASN A 629 -9.95 -44.74 -22.10
N GLY A 630 -10.42 -45.38 -23.17
CA GLY A 630 -10.23 -46.81 -23.43
C GLY A 630 -8.77 -47.28 -23.54
N THR A 631 -7.80 -46.36 -23.54
CA THR A 631 -6.36 -46.67 -23.57
C THR A 631 -5.61 -46.21 -22.32
N LEU A 632 -6.32 -45.70 -21.30
CA LEU A 632 -5.71 -45.27 -20.05
C LEU A 632 -5.42 -46.51 -19.19
N LEU A 633 -4.28 -46.53 -18.50
CA LEU A 633 -3.85 -47.62 -17.64
C LEU A 633 -3.25 -47.05 -16.34
N PRO A 634 -3.86 -47.31 -15.17
CA PRO A 634 -3.23 -47.01 -13.89
C PRO A 634 -1.94 -47.82 -13.69
N VAL A 635 -0.85 -47.17 -13.28
CA VAL A 635 0.46 -47.80 -13.03
C VAL A 635 1.04 -47.46 -11.67
N GLY A 636 0.36 -46.61 -10.91
CA GLY A 636 0.71 -46.24 -9.54
C GLY A 636 -0.51 -45.77 -8.76
N PRO A 637 -0.43 -45.71 -7.42
CA PRO A 637 -1.59 -45.40 -6.57
C PRO A 637 -2.26 -44.06 -6.92
N VAL A 638 -3.58 -44.11 -7.10
CA VAL A 638 -4.46 -42.95 -7.27
C VAL A 638 -5.48 -42.96 -6.13
N GLY A 639 -5.33 -42.02 -5.21
CA GLY A 639 -6.11 -41.94 -3.98
C GLY A 639 -7.13 -40.81 -3.99
N GLN A 640 -7.55 -40.39 -2.79
CA GLN A 640 -8.56 -39.36 -2.59
C GLN A 640 -8.18 -37.98 -3.13
N GLU A 641 -6.91 -37.77 -3.52
CA GLU A 641 -6.45 -36.52 -4.09
C GLU A 641 -7.13 -36.12 -5.40
N ILE A 642 -7.91 -37.01 -6.03
CA ILE A 642 -8.70 -36.71 -7.23
C ILE A 642 -10.13 -36.26 -6.94
N PHE A 643 -10.61 -36.36 -5.69
CA PHE A 643 -11.96 -35.91 -5.34
C PHE A 643 -12.03 -34.37 -5.33
N PRO A 644 -12.83 -33.74 -6.21
CA PRO A 644 -12.96 -32.28 -6.19
C PRO A 644 -13.67 -31.80 -4.93
N MET A 645 -13.13 -30.73 -4.33
CA MET A 645 -13.66 -30.12 -3.12
C MET A 645 -15.00 -29.41 -3.36
N ASN A 646 -15.66 -28.96 -2.29
CA ASN A 646 -17.03 -28.46 -2.34
C ASN A 646 -17.27 -27.31 -3.34
N ARG A 647 -16.26 -26.48 -3.60
CA ARG A 647 -16.32 -25.35 -4.54
C ARG A 647 -15.92 -25.71 -5.98
N GLN A 648 -15.20 -26.82 -6.18
CA GLN A 648 -14.68 -27.23 -7.50
C GLN A 648 -15.72 -28.05 -8.28
N GLY A 649 -16.35 -29.03 -7.63
CA GLY A 649 -17.38 -29.91 -8.21
C GLY A 649 -16.91 -30.89 -9.30
N LEU A 650 -15.92 -30.50 -10.11
CA LEU A 650 -15.37 -31.25 -11.25
C LEU A 650 -13.86 -31.42 -11.12
N MET A 651 -13.37 -32.49 -11.74
CA MET A 651 -11.96 -32.80 -11.92
C MET A 651 -11.65 -32.95 -13.42
N VAL A 652 -10.58 -32.33 -13.87
CA VAL A 652 -10.07 -32.40 -15.25
C VAL A 652 -8.56 -32.56 -15.25
N THR A 653 -7.99 -33.12 -16.32
CA THR A 653 -6.54 -33.35 -16.42
C THR A 653 -5.92 -32.46 -17.49
N LEU A 654 -4.76 -31.86 -17.21
CA LEU A 654 -4.01 -31.09 -18.21
C LEU A 654 -3.55 -31.97 -19.37
N HIS A 655 -3.68 -31.46 -20.59
CA HIS A 655 -3.26 -32.20 -21.77
C HIS A 655 -1.71 -32.28 -21.83
N PRO A 656 -1.10 -33.48 -21.92
CA PRO A 656 0.35 -33.66 -21.94
C PRO A 656 1.05 -32.86 -23.05
N GLY A 657 0.41 -32.73 -24.21
CA GLY A 657 0.95 -31.98 -25.36
C GLY A 657 1.10 -30.47 -25.16
N TYR A 658 0.32 -29.89 -24.26
CA TYR A 658 0.27 -28.44 -24.03
C TYR A 658 0.68 -28.05 -22.60
N TYR A 659 1.11 -29.02 -21.80
CA TYR A 659 1.59 -28.79 -20.44
C TYR A 659 2.80 -27.85 -20.39
N GLN A 660 2.68 -26.81 -19.57
CA GLN A 660 3.65 -25.71 -19.44
C GLN A 660 3.98 -25.03 -20.78
N ARG A 661 3.02 -25.00 -21.72
CA ARG A 661 3.13 -24.23 -22.96
C ARG A 661 2.35 -22.92 -22.84
N PRO A 662 2.75 -21.84 -23.54
CA PRO A 662 1.98 -20.62 -23.59
C PRO A 662 0.57 -20.88 -24.13
N ARG A 663 -0.43 -20.18 -23.57
CA ARG A 663 -1.83 -20.25 -23.98
C ARG A 663 -2.04 -20.07 -25.48
N SER A 664 -1.22 -19.25 -26.14
CA SER A 664 -1.28 -19.01 -27.59
C SER A 664 -1.11 -20.28 -28.43
N THR A 665 -0.56 -21.35 -27.85
CA THR A 665 -0.36 -22.65 -28.50
C THR A 665 -1.55 -23.60 -28.35
N TYR A 666 -2.53 -23.28 -27.49
CA TYR A 666 -3.65 -24.17 -27.20
C TYR A 666 -4.59 -24.29 -28.40
N PRO A 667 -4.95 -25.51 -28.82
CA PRO A 667 -5.66 -25.73 -30.06
C PRO A 667 -7.18 -25.68 -29.83
N TYR A 668 -7.68 -24.64 -29.16
CA TYR A 668 -9.11 -24.48 -28.95
C TYR A 668 -9.88 -24.35 -30.26
N GLU A 669 -11.17 -24.65 -30.20
CA GLU A 669 -12.10 -24.39 -31.29
C GLU A 669 -12.22 -22.87 -31.55
N LYS A 670 -12.04 -22.49 -32.82
CA LYS A 670 -12.03 -21.09 -33.29
C LYS A 670 -13.20 -20.79 -34.23
N ASN A 671 -13.85 -21.81 -34.78
CA ASN A 671 -14.99 -21.69 -35.67
C ASN A 671 -16.12 -20.93 -34.96
N GLY A 672 -16.53 -19.81 -35.57
CA GLY A 672 -17.60 -18.95 -35.11
C GLY A 672 -18.94 -19.67 -34.85
N MET A 673 -19.18 -20.75 -35.60
CA MET A 673 -20.43 -21.51 -35.61
C MET A 673 -20.49 -22.61 -34.55
N SER A 674 -19.34 -23.06 -34.01
CA SER A 674 -19.34 -24.15 -33.03
C SER A 674 -19.69 -23.64 -31.63
N ARG A 675 -20.49 -24.42 -30.90
CA ARG A 675 -20.75 -24.22 -29.47
C ARG A 675 -19.50 -24.40 -28.61
N ALA A 676 -18.45 -25.05 -29.12
CA ALA A 676 -17.17 -25.18 -28.45
C ALA A 676 -16.24 -23.95 -28.62
N ARG A 677 -16.64 -22.91 -29.36
CA ARG A 677 -15.78 -21.75 -29.66
C ARG A 677 -15.22 -21.08 -28.40
N VAL A 678 -13.90 -20.89 -28.37
CA VAL A 678 -13.18 -20.15 -27.32
C VAL A 678 -12.58 -18.87 -27.90
N LEU A 679 -12.81 -17.73 -27.24
CA LEU A 679 -12.23 -16.46 -27.67
C LEU A 679 -10.74 -16.35 -27.30
N HIS A 680 -9.99 -15.50 -28.00
CA HIS A 680 -8.56 -15.31 -27.74
C HIS A 680 -8.26 -14.88 -26.29
N SER A 681 -9.16 -14.13 -25.66
CA SER A 681 -9.05 -13.68 -24.26
C SER A 681 -9.56 -14.69 -23.23
N GLU A 682 -10.18 -15.81 -23.62
CA GLU A 682 -10.85 -16.75 -22.71
C GLU A 682 -10.12 -18.07 -22.56
N GLY A 683 -9.99 -18.59 -21.35
CA GLY A 683 -9.49 -19.95 -21.08
C GLY A 683 -8.11 -19.95 -20.43
N GLU A 684 -8.01 -20.70 -19.33
CA GLU A 684 -6.83 -20.72 -18.47
C GLU A 684 -5.95 -21.95 -18.74
N TYR A 685 -6.59 -23.09 -18.99
CA TYR A 685 -5.96 -24.40 -19.18
C TYR A 685 -6.41 -25.04 -20.49
N TYR A 686 -5.53 -25.85 -21.09
CA TYR A 686 -5.93 -26.80 -22.11
C TYR A 686 -5.99 -28.21 -21.50
N VAL A 687 -7.21 -28.69 -21.28
CA VAL A 687 -7.49 -29.95 -20.59
C VAL A 687 -7.75 -31.07 -21.59
N ALA A 688 -7.41 -32.30 -21.21
CA ALA A 688 -7.60 -33.48 -22.03
C ALA A 688 -8.99 -34.11 -21.83
N GLY A 689 -9.56 -34.66 -22.89
CA GLY A 689 -10.78 -35.48 -22.82
C GLY A 689 -10.58 -36.85 -22.17
N GLY A 690 -9.33 -37.27 -21.96
CA GLY A 690 -8.99 -38.67 -21.65
C GLY A 690 -9.16 -39.11 -20.19
N PHE A 691 -9.11 -38.19 -19.23
CA PHE A 691 -9.39 -38.46 -17.82
C PHE A 691 -10.03 -37.23 -17.17
N ASN A 692 -11.30 -37.35 -16.81
CA ASN A 692 -12.10 -36.29 -16.20
C ASN A 692 -13.19 -36.91 -15.32
N GLY A 693 -13.75 -36.13 -14.41
CA GLY A 693 -14.72 -36.63 -13.45
C GLY A 693 -15.27 -35.54 -12.54
N GLY A 694 -15.91 -35.96 -11.46
CA GLY A 694 -16.32 -35.06 -10.39
C GLY A 694 -17.42 -35.63 -9.52
N ARG A 695 -18.04 -34.77 -8.70
CA ARG A 695 -19.24 -35.15 -7.95
C ARG A 695 -20.31 -35.57 -8.95
N ALA A 696 -21.06 -36.63 -8.62
CA ALA A 696 -22.01 -37.21 -9.58
C ALA A 696 -22.99 -36.18 -10.16
N GLU A 697 -23.51 -35.29 -9.33
CA GLU A 697 -24.42 -34.22 -9.78
C GLU A 697 -23.76 -33.26 -10.78
N ASP A 698 -22.56 -32.77 -10.48
CA ASP A 698 -21.82 -31.82 -11.32
C ASP A 698 -21.36 -32.46 -12.62
N TYR A 699 -20.88 -33.70 -12.54
CA TYR A 699 -20.45 -34.45 -13.71
C TYR A 699 -21.62 -34.75 -14.65
N LEU A 700 -22.76 -35.20 -14.12
CA LEU A 700 -23.96 -35.41 -14.93
C LEU A 700 -24.52 -34.10 -15.51
N ARG A 701 -24.37 -32.97 -14.80
CA ARG A 701 -24.71 -31.65 -15.34
C ARG A 701 -23.82 -31.29 -16.53
N MET A 702 -22.51 -31.48 -16.39
CA MET A 702 -21.56 -31.32 -17.49
C MET A 702 -21.94 -32.21 -18.68
N CYS A 703 -22.19 -33.51 -18.46
CA CYS A 703 -22.59 -34.41 -19.53
C CYS A 703 -23.83 -33.93 -20.28
N ARG A 704 -24.87 -33.43 -19.58
CA ARG A 704 -26.07 -32.88 -20.22
C ARG A 704 -25.77 -31.67 -21.10
N GLU A 705 -25.07 -30.68 -20.55
CA GLU A 705 -24.75 -29.46 -21.28
C GLU A 705 -23.85 -29.73 -22.50
N LEU A 706 -22.87 -30.64 -22.33
CA LEU A 706 -21.97 -31.03 -23.42
C LEU A 706 -22.68 -31.86 -24.50
N ALA A 707 -23.55 -32.80 -24.12
CA ALA A 707 -24.36 -33.56 -25.07
C ALA A 707 -25.29 -32.64 -25.89
N ASP A 708 -25.93 -31.66 -25.24
CA ASP A 708 -26.76 -30.66 -25.93
C ASP A 708 -25.94 -29.76 -26.86
N ALA A 709 -24.74 -29.33 -26.44
CA ALA A 709 -23.86 -28.52 -27.27
C ALA A 709 -23.40 -29.28 -28.52
N VAL A 710 -23.01 -30.55 -28.35
CA VAL A 710 -22.62 -31.46 -29.44
C VAL A 710 -23.79 -31.70 -30.40
N ARG A 711 -24.98 -31.99 -29.86
CA ARG A 711 -26.18 -32.22 -30.69
C ARG A 711 -26.51 -31.02 -31.56
N ARG A 712 -26.46 -29.80 -31.01
CA ARG A 712 -26.70 -28.57 -31.78
C ARG A 712 -25.61 -28.35 -32.83
N ASP A 713 -24.34 -28.57 -32.51
CA ASP A 713 -23.27 -28.50 -33.50
C ASP A 713 -23.53 -29.49 -34.66
N LEU A 714 -23.94 -30.73 -34.36
CA LEU A 714 -24.28 -31.72 -35.38
C LEU A 714 -25.52 -31.32 -36.22
N GLU A 715 -26.57 -30.77 -35.60
CA GLU A 715 -27.75 -30.22 -36.29
C GLU A 715 -27.38 -29.08 -37.24
N ASP A 716 -26.40 -28.26 -36.85
CA ASP A 716 -25.85 -27.15 -37.65
C ASP A 716 -24.76 -27.61 -38.65
N GLY A 717 -24.48 -28.92 -38.74
CA GLY A 717 -23.46 -29.48 -39.65
C GLY A 717 -22.02 -29.17 -39.24
N VAL A 718 -21.79 -28.85 -37.98
CA VAL A 718 -20.49 -28.50 -37.39
C VAL A 718 -19.94 -29.67 -36.58
N ILE A 719 -18.64 -29.96 -36.74
CA ILE A 719 -17.88 -30.86 -35.88
C ILE A 719 -16.70 -30.08 -35.32
N ALA A 720 -16.60 -29.97 -34.00
CA ALA A 720 -15.50 -29.26 -33.35
C ALA A 720 -14.14 -29.94 -33.60
N VAL A 721 -13.07 -29.14 -33.72
CA VAL A 721 -11.73 -29.54 -34.17
C VAL A 721 -11.11 -30.70 -33.39
N TRP A 722 -11.35 -30.77 -32.07
CA TRP A 722 -10.94 -31.88 -31.20
C TRP A 722 -12.14 -32.56 -30.53
N HIS A 723 -13.29 -32.56 -31.21
CA HIS A 723 -14.49 -33.30 -30.81
C HIS A 723 -14.90 -33.01 -29.35
N ASP A 724 -14.99 -34.03 -28.50
CA ASP A 724 -15.34 -33.92 -27.07
C ASP A 724 -14.41 -32.99 -26.29
N GLU A 725 -13.10 -33.00 -26.59
CA GLU A 725 -12.11 -32.20 -25.88
C GLU A 725 -12.32 -30.70 -26.12
N SER A 726 -12.76 -30.31 -27.32
CA SER A 726 -13.10 -28.90 -27.62
C SER A 726 -14.28 -28.42 -26.79
N HIS A 727 -15.34 -29.22 -26.69
CA HIS A 727 -16.52 -28.89 -25.89
C HIS A 727 -16.20 -28.87 -24.38
N LEU A 728 -15.41 -29.83 -23.89
CA LEU A 728 -14.94 -29.86 -22.49
C LEU A 728 -14.13 -28.61 -22.15
N ASN A 729 -13.19 -28.21 -23.01
CA ASN A 729 -12.38 -27.02 -22.83
C ASN A 729 -13.22 -25.74 -22.78
N LYS A 730 -14.30 -25.64 -23.57
CA LYS A 730 -15.23 -24.51 -23.48
C LYS A 730 -15.98 -24.50 -22.15
N TYR A 731 -16.42 -25.67 -21.68
CA TYR A 731 -17.23 -25.79 -20.48
C TYR A 731 -16.48 -25.35 -19.21
N VAL A 732 -15.21 -25.75 -19.07
CA VAL A 732 -14.41 -25.45 -17.86
C VAL A 732 -14.04 -23.97 -17.70
N ILE A 733 -14.25 -23.13 -18.71
CA ILE A 733 -13.96 -21.70 -18.65
C ILE A 733 -14.82 -21.05 -17.56
N GLY A 734 -14.15 -20.44 -16.56
CA GLY A 734 -14.78 -19.78 -15.42
C GLY A 734 -15.34 -20.71 -14.33
N ARG A 735 -15.10 -22.03 -14.40
CA ARG A 735 -15.68 -23.01 -13.46
C ARG A 735 -14.69 -23.62 -12.45
N HIS A 736 -13.43 -23.17 -12.43
CA HIS A 736 -12.37 -23.54 -11.47
C HIS A 736 -12.41 -25.01 -10.97
N PRO A 737 -12.33 -26.00 -11.88
CA PRO A 737 -12.30 -27.42 -11.50
C PRO A 737 -11.00 -27.78 -10.76
N LEU A 738 -10.96 -28.95 -10.12
CA LEU A 738 -9.70 -29.59 -9.71
C LEU A 738 -8.91 -29.96 -10.97
N VAL A 739 -7.72 -29.38 -11.14
CA VAL A 739 -6.88 -29.60 -12.32
C VAL A 739 -5.73 -30.55 -11.99
N LEU A 740 -5.78 -31.75 -12.54
CA LEU A 740 -4.72 -32.75 -12.40
C LEU A 740 -3.57 -32.51 -13.39
N SER A 741 -2.36 -32.82 -12.95
CA SER A 741 -1.17 -32.75 -13.81
C SER A 741 -1.14 -33.90 -14.82
N PRO A 742 -0.30 -33.83 -15.87
CA PRO A 742 -0.17 -34.92 -16.84
C PRO A 742 0.38 -36.24 -16.28
N GLU A 743 0.73 -36.32 -14.98
CA GLU A 743 1.07 -37.59 -14.33
C GLU A 743 -0.11 -38.58 -14.30
N TYR A 744 -1.34 -38.08 -14.44
CA TYR A 744 -2.59 -38.85 -14.55
C TYR A 744 -3.01 -39.12 -16.01
N LEU A 745 -2.20 -38.71 -16.99
CA LEU A 745 -2.48 -38.92 -18.41
C LEU A 745 -1.19 -39.05 -19.22
N PHE A 746 -0.18 -39.73 -18.67
CA PHE A 746 1.17 -39.70 -19.23
C PHE A 746 1.27 -40.56 -20.49
N PRO A 747 1.77 -40.07 -21.63
CA PRO A 747 1.82 -40.88 -22.85
C PRO A 747 2.87 -42.01 -22.74
N GLU A 748 2.54 -43.22 -23.19
CA GLU A 748 3.46 -44.38 -23.22
C GLU A 748 4.69 -44.07 -24.09
N THR A 749 4.49 -43.39 -25.21
CA THR A 749 5.54 -42.94 -26.14
C THR A 749 5.67 -41.41 -26.10
N LEU A 750 6.90 -40.91 -25.89
CA LEU A 750 7.17 -39.48 -25.73
C LEU A 750 7.56 -38.81 -27.05
N ASP A 751 6.57 -38.56 -27.91
CA ASP A 751 6.81 -37.95 -29.23
C ASP A 751 6.62 -36.43 -29.27
N PHE A 752 6.12 -35.85 -28.19
CA PHE A 752 5.88 -34.42 -28.07
C PHE A 752 6.17 -33.93 -26.65
N ASN A 753 6.37 -32.62 -26.49
CA ASN A 753 6.55 -31.95 -25.20
C ASN A 753 7.57 -32.63 -24.23
N GLN A 754 8.57 -33.31 -24.78
CA GLN A 754 9.47 -34.22 -24.06
C GLN A 754 10.13 -33.59 -22.84
N LYS A 755 10.67 -32.36 -22.98
CA LYS A 755 11.35 -31.65 -21.90
C LYS A 755 10.48 -31.52 -20.65
N ASN A 756 9.22 -31.11 -20.82
CA ASN A 756 8.30 -30.88 -19.70
C ASN A 756 7.77 -32.19 -19.12
N LEU A 757 7.53 -33.20 -19.98
CA LEU A 757 7.03 -34.51 -19.53
C LEU A 757 8.11 -35.36 -18.84
N MET A 758 9.37 -35.30 -19.28
CA MET A 758 10.47 -36.01 -18.61
C MET A 758 10.65 -35.57 -17.15
N ALA A 759 10.39 -34.30 -16.83
CA ALA A 759 10.49 -33.78 -15.47
C ALA A 759 9.49 -34.40 -14.49
N ILE A 760 8.36 -34.91 -14.99
CA ILE A 760 7.29 -35.52 -14.17
C ILE A 760 7.24 -37.05 -14.29
N LYS A 761 8.08 -37.66 -15.14
CA LYS A 761 8.15 -39.11 -15.35
C LYS A 761 8.27 -39.94 -14.04
N PRO A 762 9.05 -39.52 -13.02
CA PRO A 762 9.12 -40.27 -11.76
C PRO A 762 7.83 -40.28 -10.93
N LYS A 763 6.86 -39.42 -11.26
CA LYS A 763 5.59 -39.25 -10.52
C LYS A 763 4.39 -39.87 -11.24
N VAL A 764 4.61 -40.55 -12.37
CA VAL A 764 3.53 -41.07 -13.22
C VAL A 764 2.63 -42.03 -12.46
N LYS A 765 1.32 -41.78 -12.56
CA LYS A 765 0.26 -42.58 -11.94
C LYS A 765 -0.59 -43.31 -12.95
N MET A 766 -0.80 -42.72 -14.13
CA MET A 766 -1.57 -43.33 -15.22
C MET A 766 -0.88 -43.09 -16.56
N ILE A 767 -0.83 -44.13 -17.38
CA ILE A 767 -0.25 -44.12 -18.72
C ILE A 767 -1.35 -44.22 -19.78
N VAL A 768 -1.25 -43.44 -20.85
CA VAL A 768 -2.04 -43.58 -22.07
C VAL A 768 -1.28 -44.48 -23.03
N LYS A 769 -1.81 -45.68 -23.27
CA LYS A 769 -1.22 -46.64 -24.21
C LYS A 769 -1.13 -46.09 -25.62
N ASP A 770 0.00 -46.34 -26.24
CA ASP A 770 0.29 -45.93 -27.60
C ASP A 770 -0.34 -46.92 -28.60
N LYS A 771 -1.43 -46.47 -29.19
CA LYS A 771 -2.21 -47.19 -30.21
C LYS A 771 -1.42 -47.48 -31.49
N SER A 772 -0.32 -46.76 -31.74
CA SER A 772 0.50 -46.94 -32.94
C SER A 772 1.42 -48.15 -32.87
N LEU A 773 1.67 -48.68 -31.66
CA LEU A 773 2.52 -49.84 -31.45
C LEU A 773 1.95 -51.06 -32.18
N GLN A 774 2.83 -51.88 -32.77
CA GLN A 774 2.45 -53.05 -33.57
C GLN A 774 1.51 -54.02 -32.82
N LYS A 775 1.68 -54.13 -31.49
CA LYS A 775 0.81 -54.93 -30.60
C LYS A 775 -0.67 -54.52 -30.62
N HIS A 776 -1.00 -53.32 -31.11
CA HIS A 776 -2.36 -52.77 -31.15
C HIS A 776 -2.86 -52.46 -32.57
N GLY A 777 -2.09 -52.79 -33.62
CA GLY A 777 -2.53 -52.67 -35.02
C GLY A 777 -2.69 -51.25 -35.59
N GLY A 778 -2.50 -50.19 -34.79
CA GLY A 778 -2.61 -48.81 -35.25
C GLY A 778 -4.02 -48.21 -35.16
N HIS A 779 -4.12 -46.89 -35.29
CA HIS A 779 -5.38 -46.15 -35.18
C HIS A 779 -6.45 -46.59 -36.19
N ALA A 780 -6.07 -46.78 -37.46
CA ALA A 780 -7.01 -47.17 -38.52
C ALA A 780 -7.59 -48.57 -38.26
N TRP A 781 -6.75 -49.50 -37.83
CA TRP A 781 -7.18 -50.84 -37.44
C TRP A 781 -8.12 -50.76 -36.24
N LEU A 782 -7.75 -50.12 -35.13
CA LEU A 782 -8.61 -50.01 -33.95
C LEU A 782 -9.98 -49.36 -34.24
N ARG A 783 -10.02 -48.41 -35.19
CA ARG A 783 -11.24 -47.70 -35.62
C ARG A 783 -12.05 -48.45 -36.68
N GLN A 784 -11.64 -49.65 -37.08
CA GLN A 784 -12.24 -50.43 -38.17
C GLN A 784 -12.34 -49.65 -39.50
N GLN A 785 -11.33 -48.82 -39.77
CA GLN A 785 -11.20 -48.08 -41.03
C GLN A 785 -10.44 -48.88 -42.11
N ILE A 786 -9.84 -50.01 -41.71
CA ILE A 786 -9.14 -51.00 -42.54
C ILE A 786 -9.39 -52.42 -42.03
#